data_AF-A0A0H3D455-F1
#
_entry.id   AF-A0A0H3D455-F1
#
_cell.length_a   1.000
_cell.length_b   1.000
_cell.length_c   1.000
_cell.angle_alpha   90.00
_cell.angle_beta   90.00
_cell.angle_gamma   90.00
#
_symmetry.space_group_name_H-M   'P 1'
#
loop_
_entity.id
_entity.type
_entity.pdbx_description
1 polymer ?
#
loop_
_entity_poly.entity_id
_entity_poly.type
_entity_poly.pdbx_seq_one_letter_code
_entity_poly.pdbx_strand_id
1 'polypeptide(L)'
;MVSRLMTASSVSLILPVLGVTPAGACPAAPLGGLQAGGLQAEHQVDPLGVDVAQPRLGWVLNARGSARQSAYRIAVSTQRDGPADVWDSGEVRSSQSFDVPYAGPALRARTRYFWRVQVWDGTQRASRWSDPAWFETAFLAPGQFRGDWIGAPAASTPPSFDGASWIWYPAGNPADSAPAGTRYFRRTFELPAGEQLTAARLDLTADDSFTVYVNGQQIAASPPVADSWRTATVVDIAAALRPGRNVIAAQATNAAPGPAGFLGKLRVEGAGAPSGLITDGAWKSADTAPAGWQQPGFDDTAWPQALVAAAYGAGPWGSSVTTPPPPEPLLRTEFTANKPIRSARAYVAGLGYHKLYLNGGRIGDHELDPAFTVYDKTALYTTYDVTDALRAGRNAVGVSLGRGYYAMTNPDEWVASPWHSEPKLKFELDITYQDGSAQQVISGSGWKVADGPTRTESLWFGESYDARLEQPGWNRPGFDDAGWRQAAAVSAPAGTLRAEAFPPVKVTDRLPVTAVTTPSAGVHVYDVGTTTAGWARVALRGPAGAQVKITYGEKLRPDGTADNTGGFGMQLQSYSYTLNGKGLESYQPSYSYAGFRYVQIAAPAGVTVESVTPERVHTAVATTGDFTSSSSLLNRYDDAEANTILNNLHSVPTDTPMYEKRPYTADAHLSADSAIAHFDMRDFSENWMRAHRDDQNPDGTIGQTVPATVGGKKVTDPVWSASFVLINWDLYWYYGDTRPLADNYGAMKAWLGHYEQDIAKTGDIYTGFSYGDWLAPGAAFPPEGTRLAGTAYLHKTATAMARIAHALGRDADAKHFETLAATIANALNATFFDKASGAYYDDRSAGYRQTSNLLPLSLGIVPAADRPAVVAHLVDDIKTRGVHLNTGALGTKLILPALTDAGYGDLAYQVATNPAYPGWGYWFTALGATTMWEEWPATSRSHDHAFLGTVDDWLYQRVAGIRPAAPGYTAVKIQPYPVGDLTNASAHVESPLGRVSSAWTREHGLFTLRAGVPAGATAEIFVPARDGRAVQAPPEARFEGLRDGCAVFRVGSGDHLFHSAL
;
A
#
# COMPACT_ATOMS: atom_id res chain seq x y z
N MET A 1 -28.09 -24.36 -24.51
CA MET A 1 -28.89 -25.53 -24.96
C MET A 1 -27.96 -26.72 -25.15
N VAL A 2 -28.09 -27.76 -24.34
CA VAL A 2 -28.19 -29.20 -24.68
C VAL A 2 -28.28 -29.94 -23.35
N SER A 3 -29.35 -30.72 -23.24
CA SER A 3 -29.87 -31.44 -22.08
C SER A 3 -29.10 -32.74 -21.81
N ARG A 4 -29.10 -33.21 -20.56
CA ARG A 4 -29.20 -34.65 -20.24
C ARG A 4 -29.71 -34.87 -18.80
N LEU A 5 -30.91 -35.43 -18.71
CA LEU A 5 -31.49 -36.08 -17.53
C LEU A 5 -30.75 -37.39 -17.22
N MET A 6 -30.67 -37.75 -15.94
CA MET A 6 -30.70 -39.15 -15.50
C MET A 6 -31.51 -39.29 -14.21
N THR A 7 -32.43 -40.25 -14.25
CA THR A 7 -33.28 -40.79 -13.19
C THR A 7 -32.49 -41.75 -12.29
N ALA A 8 -32.87 -41.85 -11.01
CA ALA A 8 -32.42 -42.94 -10.14
C ALA A 8 -33.58 -43.47 -9.29
N SER A 9 -33.80 -44.78 -9.42
CA SER A 9 -34.84 -45.59 -8.79
C SER A 9 -34.54 -45.91 -7.33
N SER A 10 -35.60 -46.00 -6.53
CA SER A 10 -35.63 -46.43 -5.15
C SER A 10 -35.54 -47.96 -5.01
N VAL A 11 -34.67 -48.42 -4.10
CA VAL A 11 -34.67 -49.80 -3.59
C VAL A 11 -34.62 -49.73 -2.06
N SER A 12 -35.70 -50.21 -1.43
CA SER A 12 -35.77 -50.47 0.01
C SER A 12 -35.20 -51.85 0.31
N LEU A 13 -34.34 -51.95 1.33
CA LEU A 13 -33.93 -53.22 1.92
C LEU A 13 -33.93 -53.08 3.45
N ILE A 14 -34.78 -53.90 4.07
CA ILE A 14 -35.01 -54.04 5.50
C ILE A 14 -33.93 -54.97 6.08
N LEU A 15 -33.33 -54.61 7.21
CA LEU A 15 -32.61 -55.53 8.10
C LEU A 15 -33.08 -55.35 9.56
N PRO A 16 -33.00 -56.41 10.39
CA PRO A 16 -33.84 -56.60 11.56
C PRO A 16 -33.27 -55.99 12.84
N VAL A 17 -34.20 -55.70 13.74
CA VAL A 17 -34.02 -55.20 15.11
C VAL A 17 -33.37 -56.26 16.00
N LEU A 18 -32.24 -55.92 16.62
CA LEU A 18 -31.71 -56.58 17.83
C LEU A 18 -31.62 -55.52 18.94
N GLY A 19 -32.31 -55.81 20.04
CA GLY A 19 -32.51 -54.89 21.15
C GLY A 19 -31.24 -54.62 21.96
N VAL A 20 -31.02 -53.34 22.27
CA VAL A 20 -30.10 -52.86 23.30
C VAL A 20 -30.94 -52.19 24.38
N THR A 21 -30.72 -52.60 25.63
CA THR A 21 -31.31 -52.05 26.85
C THR A 21 -30.99 -50.55 27.02
N PRO A 22 -31.86 -49.75 27.67
CA PRO A 22 -31.67 -48.31 27.75
C PRO A 22 -30.53 -47.98 28.71
N ALA A 23 -29.37 -47.61 28.16
CA ALA A 23 -28.39 -46.83 28.91
C ALA A 23 -29.01 -45.45 29.17
N GLY A 24 -28.99 -45.02 30.43
CA GLY A 24 -29.66 -43.82 30.91
C GLY A 24 -29.42 -42.62 30.00
N ALA A 25 -30.51 -41.93 29.66
CA ALA A 25 -30.46 -40.67 28.97
C ALA A 25 -29.56 -39.71 29.76
N CYS A 26 -28.39 -39.42 29.22
CA CYS A 26 -27.68 -38.20 29.55
C CYS A 26 -28.68 -37.04 29.32
N PRO A 27 -28.87 -36.12 30.25
CA PRO A 27 -29.77 -35.00 30.02
C PRO A 27 -29.28 -34.28 28.77
N ALA A 28 -30.16 -34.15 27.78
CA ALA A 28 -29.90 -33.28 26.63
C ALA A 28 -29.55 -31.90 27.19
N ALA A 29 -28.33 -31.43 26.91
CA ALA A 29 -27.88 -30.11 27.31
C ALA A 29 -28.90 -29.06 26.79
N PRO A 30 -29.18 -27.98 27.54
CA PRO A 30 -30.14 -26.99 27.11
C PRO A 30 -29.67 -26.37 25.80
N LEU A 31 -30.42 -26.59 24.72
CA LEU A 31 -30.24 -25.94 23.43
C LEU A 31 -30.69 -24.47 23.57
N GLY A 32 -29.77 -23.57 23.95
CA GLY A 32 -30.06 -22.12 23.99
C GLY A 32 -29.09 -21.18 24.74
N GLY A 33 -27.87 -21.60 25.09
CA GLY A 33 -26.91 -20.76 25.83
C GLY A 33 -25.96 -19.91 24.96
N LEU A 34 -25.35 -18.88 25.57
CA LEU A 34 -24.26 -18.08 25.01
C LEU A 34 -23.04 -18.98 24.68
N GLN A 35 -22.41 -18.78 23.52
CA GLN A 35 -21.24 -19.54 23.08
C GLN A 35 -20.18 -18.62 22.49
N ALA A 36 -18.91 -18.80 22.89
CA ALA A 36 -17.79 -18.13 22.25
C ALA A 36 -17.27 -18.93 21.03
N GLY A 37 -16.90 -18.22 19.97
CA GLY A 37 -16.27 -18.73 18.74
C GLY A 37 -15.50 -17.63 18.02
N GLY A 38 -15.00 -17.88 16.82
CA GLY A 38 -14.24 -16.87 16.07
C GLY A 38 -13.03 -16.33 16.84
N LEU A 39 -12.27 -17.22 17.46
CA LEU A 39 -11.13 -16.86 18.30
C LEU A 39 -10.02 -16.23 17.46
N GLN A 40 -9.51 -15.10 17.94
CA GLN A 40 -8.42 -14.36 17.32
C GLN A 40 -7.35 -14.00 18.35
N ALA A 41 -6.10 -14.02 17.93
CA ALA A 41 -4.99 -13.42 18.67
C ALA A 41 -4.38 -12.32 17.81
N GLU A 42 -4.17 -11.13 18.36
CA GLU A 42 -3.71 -9.95 17.60
C GLU A 42 -4.52 -9.77 16.29
N HIS A 43 -5.85 -9.80 16.43
CA HIS A 43 -6.86 -9.69 15.36
C HIS A 43 -6.83 -10.75 14.25
N GLN A 44 -5.95 -11.75 14.35
CA GLN A 44 -5.76 -12.78 13.34
C GLN A 44 -6.22 -14.15 13.84
N VAL A 45 -6.69 -14.99 12.91
CA VAL A 45 -7.02 -16.39 13.18
C VAL A 45 -5.72 -17.18 13.17
N ASP A 46 -5.42 -17.86 14.28
CA ASP A 46 -4.28 -18.76 14.38
C ASP A 46 -2.93 -18.16 13.91
N PRO A 47 -2.53 -16.96 14.38
CA PRO A 47 -1.39 -16.24 13.82
C PRO A 47 -0.06 -16.94 14.08
N LEU A 48 0.80 -16.88 13.06
CA LEU A 48 2.19 -17.32 13.11
C LEU A 48 3.12 -16.11 13.15
N GLY A 49 4.06 -16.11 14.08
CA GLY A 49 5.12 -15.11 14.15
C GLY A 49 4.80 -13.92 15.05
N VAL A 50 3.98 -14.11 16.09
CA VAL A 50 3.60 -13.06 17.04
C VAL A 50 4.82 -12.61 17.86
N ASP A 51 5.22 -11.34 17.75
CA ASP A 51 6.36 -10.77 18.49
C ASP A 51 5.95 -9.91 19.69
N VAL A 52 4.64 -9.85 19.97
CA VAL A 52 4.07 -9.13 21.10
C VAL A 52 4.12 -10.01 22.36
N ALA A 53 4.73 -9.48 23.43
CA ALA A 53 4.89 -10.23 24.69
C ALA A 53 3.56 -10.50 25.43
N GLN A 54 2.55 -9.65 25.23
CA GLN A 54 1.21 -9.78 25.79
C GLN A 54 0.18 -9.69 24.66
N PRO A 55 0.00 -10.79 23.88
CA PRO A 55 -0.93 -10.78 22.76
C PRO A 55 -2.36 -10.50 23.23
N ARG A 56 -3.10 -9.72 22.43
CA ARG A 56 -4.53 -9.45 22.52
C ARG A 56 -5.30 -10.70 22.10
N LEU A 57 -6.25 -11.12 22.91
CA LEU A 57 -7.13 -12.25 22.63
C LEU A 57 -8.56 -11.74 22.44
N GLY A 58 -9.26 -12.27 21.43
CA GLY A 58 -10.64 -11.91 21.12
C GLY A 58 -11.49 -13.09 20.69
N TRP A 59 -12.81 -12.98 20.89
CA TRP A 59 -13.81 -13.96 20.53
C TRP A 59 -15.15 -13.29 20.23
N VAL A 60 -15.87 -13.86 19.27
CA VAL A 60 -17.25 -13.47 18.92
C VAL A 60 -18.23 -14.31 19.73
N LEU A 61 -19.29 -13.66 20.19
CA LEU A 61 -20.36 -14.29 20.95
C LEU A 61 -21.51 -14.69 20.03
N ASN A 62 -21.96 -15.94 20.18
CA ASN A 62 -23.12 -16.48 19.48
C ASN A 62 -24.21 -16.82 20.50
N ALA A 63 -25.44 -16.36 20.27
CA ALA A 63 -26.57 -16.65 21.12
C ALA A 63 -27.89 -16.65 20.33
N ARG A 64 -28.91 -17.34 20.87
CA ARG A 64 -30.29 -17.18 20.42
C ARG A 64 -30.97 -16.11 21.28
N GLY A 65 -31.36 -15.00 20.66
CA GLY A 65 -32.01 -13.86 21.34
C GLY A 65 -31.02 -12.91 22.03
N SER A 66 -31.51 -12.12 22.98
CA SER A 66 -30.71 -11.11 23.69
C SER A 66 -29.83 -11.76 24.76
N ALA A 67 -28.53 -11.92 24.46
CA ALA A 67 -27.56 -12.44 25.41
C ALA A 67 -26.34 -11.52 25.51
N ARG A 68 -25.79 -11.44 26.71
CA ARG A 68 -24.60 -10.66 27.02
C ARG A 68 -23.66 -11.48 27.90
N GLN A 69 -22.36 -11.29 27.69
CA GLN A 69 -21.34 -11.84 28.57
C GLN A 69 -21.30 -11.07 29.89
N SER A 70 -21.21 -11.79 31.01
CA SER A 70 -20.93 -11.21 32.34
C SER A 70 -19.54 -11.54 32.87
N ALA A 71 -18.96 -12.65 32.42
CA ALA A 71 -17.62 -13.10 32.79
C ALA A 71 -17.02 -13.99 31.70
N TYR A 72 -15.71 -14.17 31.74
CA TYR A 72 -14.96 -15.11 30.90
C TYR A 72 -13.90 -15.87 31.70
N ARG A 73 -13.38 -16.96 31.14
CA ARG A 73 -12.19 -17.68 31.60
C ARG A 73 -11.38 -18.16 30.41
N ILE A 74 -10.10 -17.83 30.38
CA ILE A 74 -9.15 -18.20 29.34
C ILE A 74 -8.24 -19.30 29.89
N ALA A 75 -8.00 -20.33 29.08
CA ALA A 75 -7.02 -21.38 29.35
C ALA A 75 -6.02 -21.44 28.19
N VAL A 76 -4.72 -21.41 28.51
CA VAL A 76 -3.61 -21.49 27.56
C VAL A 76 -2.73 -22.69 27.88
N SER A 77 -2.34 -23.43 26.83
CA SER A 77 -1.55 -24.64 26.91
C SER A 77 -0.46 -24.72 25.83
N THR A 78 0.58 -25.53 26.07
CA THR A 78 1.53 -25.93 25.02
C THR A 78 1.05 -27.13 24.18
N GLN A 79 -0.08 -27.72 24.52
CA GLN A 79 -0.70 -28.84 23.82
C GLN A 79 -2.15 -28.50 23.43
N ARG A 80 -2.59 -28.92 22.24
CA ARG A 80 -3.91 -28.56 21.70
C ARG A 80 -5.07 -28.83 22.65
N ASP A 81 -5.10 -30.02 23.23
CA ASP A 81 -6.13 -30.47 24.16
C ASP A 81 -5.57 -30.65 25.58
N GLY A 82 -4.47 -29.94 25.89
CA GLY A 82 -3.77 -30.04 27.16
C GLY A 82 -4.51 -29.40 28.34
N PRO A 83 -4.04 -29.64 29.57
CA PRO A 83 -4.43 -28.82 30.71
C PRO A 83 -3.93 -27.38 30.49
N ALA A 84 -4.47 -26.41 31.24
CA ALA A 84 -3.99 -25.02 31.25
C ALA A 84 -2.59 -24.90 31.90
N ASP A 85 -1.58 -25.57 31.32
CA ASP A 85 -0.20 -25.68 31.82
C ASP A 85 0.61 -24.39 31.66
N VAL A 86 0.11 -23.42 30.89
CA VAL A 86 0.73 -22.11 30.71
C VAL A 86 0.00 -21.04 31.50
N TRP A 87 -1.31 -20.90 31.29
CA TRP A 87 -2.11 -19.87 31.96
C TRP A 87 -3.57 -20.28 32.09
N ASP A 88 -4.15 -19.98 33.25
CA ASP A 88 -5.59 -20.03 33.51
C ASP A 88 -5.98 -18.71 34.16
N SER A 89 -6.88 -17.94 33.53
CA SER A 89 -7.28 -16.64 34.07
C SER A 89 -8.15 -16.74 35.32
N GLY A 90 -8.72 -17.92 35.60
CA GLY A 90 -9.90 -18.03 36.45
C GLY A 90 -11.11 -17.31 35.85
N GLU A 91 -12.22 -17.28 36.59
CA GLU A 91 -13.39 -16.47 36.19
C GLU A 91 -13.08 -14.98 36.37
N VAL A 92 -13.06 -14.24 35.26
CA VAL A 92 -12.87 -12.78 35.22
C VAL A 92 -14.22 -12.13 34.94
N ARG A 93 -14.71 -11.32 35.88
CA ARG A 93 -15.96 -10.56 35.72
C ARG A 93 -15.75 -9.38 34.79
N SER A 94 -16.07 -9.57 33.51
CA SER A 94 -16.01 -8.55 32.47
C SER A 94 -16.91 -8.92 31.29
N SER A 95 -17.49 -7.91 30.65
CA SER A 95 -18.24 -8.04 29.40
C SER A 95 -17.36 -7.92 28.15
N GLN A 96 -16.06 -7.60 28.31
CA GLN A 96 -15.12 -7.48 27.20
C GLN A 96 -14.88 -8.84 26.54
N SER A 97 -14.94 -8.89 25.21
CA SER A 97 -14.72 -10.11 24.41
C SER A 97 -13.70 -9.93 23.28
N PHE A 98 -13.08 -8.76 23.16
CA PHE A 98 -12.04 -8.47 22.18
C PHE A 98 -10.92 -7.66 22.88
N ASP A 99 -9.71 -7.73 22.33
CA ASP A 99 -8.50 -7.08 22.84
C ASP A 99 -8.22 -7.32 24.32
N VAL A 100 -8.54 -8.53 24.79
CA VAL A 100 -8.22 -8.97 26.15
C VAL A 100 -6.73 -9.32 26.20
N PRO A 101 -5.88 -8.56 26.90
CA PRO A 101 -4.45 -8.82 26.91
C PRO A 101 -4.16 -10.14 27.64
N TYR A 102 -3.25 -10.93 27.08
CA TYR A 102 -2.66 -12.06 27.78
C TYR A 102 -1.99 -11.58 29.08
N ALA A 103 -2.47 -12.12 30.21
CA ALA A 103 -2.01 -11.76 31.55
C ALA A 103 -1.36 -12.94 32.30
N GLY A 104 -0.94 -13.97 31.56
CA GLY A 104 -0.23 -15.12 32.11
C GLY A 104 1.27 -14.89 32.30
N PRO A 105 2.01 -15.96 32.66
CA PRO A 105 3.47 -15.93 32.76
C PRO A 105 4.15 -15.52 31.45
N ALA A 106 5.39 -15.03 31.51
CA ALA A 106 6.13 -14.61 30.32
C ALA A 106 6.16 -15.72 29.23
N LEU A 107 5.76 -15.36 28.01
CA LEU A 107 5.79 -16.25 26.87
C LEU A 107 7.24 -16.54 26.46
N ARG A 108 7.45 -17.71 25.88
CA ARG A 108 8.72 -18.11 25.26
C ARG A 108 8.67 -17.76 23.78
N ALA A 109 9.80 -17.35 23.22
CA ALA A 109 9.96 -17.18 21.78
C ALA A 109 9.80 -18.53 21.05
N ARG A 110 9.41 -18.49 19.77
CA ARG A 110 9.34 -19.67 18.87
C ARG A 110 8.48 -20.81 19.44
N THR A 111 7.40 -20.47 20.11
CA THR A 111 6.57 -21.43 20.84
C THR A 111 5.12 -21.29 20.42
N ARG A 112 4.52 -22.41 20.00
CA ARG A 112 3.08 -22.48 19.77
C ARG A 112 2.33 -22.63 21.08
N TYR A 113 1.34 -21.77 21.27
CA TYR A 113 0.42 -21.77 22.38
C TYR A 113 -0.99 -22.03 21.87
N PHE A 114 -1.66 -23.02 22.44
CA PHE A 114 -3.07 -23.29 22.21
C PHE A 114 -3.90 -22.62 23.29
N TRP A 115 -5.04 -22.04 22.94
CA TRP A 115 -5.88 -21.38 23.90
C TRP A 115 -7.37 -21.58 23.58
N ARG A 116 -8.18 -21.48 24.63
CA ARG A 116 -9.65 -21.59 24.55
C ARG A 116 -10.29 -20.69 25.59
N VAL A 117 -11.55 -20.35 25.38
CA VAL A 117 -12.32 -19.47 26.26
C VAL A 117 -13.66 -20.10 26.65
N GLN A 118 -14.05 -19.87 27.90
CA GLN A 118 -15.38 -20.16 28.44
C GLN A 118 -16.01 -18.83 28.86
N VAL A 119 -17.30 -18.65 28.63
CA VAL A 119 -18.02 -17.39 28.93
C VAL A 119 -19.26 -17.66 29.79
N TRP A 120 -19.70 -16.64 30.54
CA TRP A 120 -20.93 -16.69 31.33
C TRP A 120 -21.94 -15.69 30.80
N ASP A 121 -23.19 -16.11 30.71
CA ASP A 121 -24.28 -15.21 30.33
C ASP A 121 -24.74 -14.30 31.50
N GLY A 122 -25.59 -13.32 31.21
CA GLY A 122 -26.16 -12.42 32.21
C GLY A 122 -26.97 -13.09 33.33
N THR A 123 -27.26 -14.40 33.24
CA THR A 123 -27.91 -15.21 34.28
C THR A 123 -26.92 -16.11 35.04
N GLN A 124 -25.60 -15.86 34.88
CA GLN A 124 -24.51 -16.61 35.49
C GLN A 124 -24.40 -18.08 35.03
N ARG A 125 -24.96 -18.42 33.86
CA ARG A 125 -24.77 -19.75 33.26
C ARG A 125 -23.51 -19.77 32.40
N ALA A 126 -22.60 -20.68 32.71
CA ALA A 126 -21.37 -20.92 31.94
C ALA A 126 -21.68 -21.62 30.60
N SER A 127 -20.96 -21.23 29.54
CA SER A 127 -20.93 -21.92 28.26
C SER A 127 -20.08 -23.19 28.34
N ARG A 128 -20.10 -24.01 27.27
CA ARG A 128 -18.98 -24.93 27.03
C ARG A 128 -17.74 -24.12 26.67
N TRP A 129 -16.56 -24.71 26.84
CA TRP A 129 -15.34 -24.18 26.25
C TRP A 129 -15.50 -24.03 24.74
N SER A 130 -14.88 -23.00 24.16
CA SER A 130 -14.69 -22.91 22.71
C SER A 130 -13.82 -24.06 22.21
N ASP A 131 -13.84 -24.27 20.90
CA ASP A 131 -12.78 -25.06 20.26
C ASP A 131 -11.42 -24.37 20.49
N PRO A 132 -10.32 -25.12 20.68
CA PRO A 132 -8.99 -24.53 20.85
C PRO A 132 -8.51 -23.84 19.56
N ALA A 133 -8.08 -22.59 19.70
CA ALA A 133 -7.29 -21.85 18.71
C ALA A 133 -5.81 -21.86 19.12
N TRP A 134 -4.93 -21.27 18.32
CA TRP A 134 -3.52 -21.11 18.69
C TRP A 134 -2.94 -19.76 18.28
N PHE A 135 -1.77 -19.44 18.80
CA PHE A 135 -0.86 -18.45 18.24
C PHE A 135 0.56 -18.97 18.43
N GLU A 136 1.48 -18.59 17.55
CA GLU A 136 2.87 -19.00 17.65
C GLU A 136 3.78 -17.78 17.70
N THR A 137 4.57 -17.67 18.76
CA THR A 137 5.45 -16.53 18.98
C THR A 137 6.67 -16.58 18.07
N ALA A 138 7.15 -15.42 17.62
CA ALA A 138 8.47 -15.27 16.98
C ALA A 138 9.51 -14.80 18.01
N PHE A 139 10.13 -13.65 17.79
CA PHE A 139 11.14 -13.07 18.67
C PHE A 139 10.50 -12.08 19.64
N LEU A 140 10.60 -12.33 20.95
CA LEU A 140 10.04 -11.48 22.01
C LEU A 140 11.07 -10.53 22.63
N ALA A 141 12.34 -10.65 22.25
CA ALA A 141 13.42 -9.82 22.76
C ALA A 141 14.49 -9.53 21.69
N PRO A 142 15.18 -8.37 21.77
CA PRO A 142 16.29 -8.05 20.88
C PRO A 142 17.37 -9.14 20.87
N GLY A 143 17.98 -9.37 19.70
CA GLY A 143 19.08 -10.32 19.52
C GLY A 143 18.66 -11.80 19.46
N GLN A 144 17.36 -12.12 19.56
CA GLN A 144 16.88 -13.48 19.35
C GLN A 144 16.95 -13.91 17.88
N PHE A 145 16.77 -12.98 16.93
CA PHE A 145 17.00 -13.22 15.51
C PHE A 145 18.52 -13.28 15.23
N ARG A 146 19.05 -14.49 15.03
CA ARG A 146 20.48 -14.83 15.07
C ARG A 146 21.25 -14.62 13.78
N GLY A 147 20.62 -14.63 12.61
CA GLY A 147 21.35 -14.50 11.34
C GLY A 147 22.10 -13.19 11.18
N ASP A 148 23.20 -13.18 10.45
CA ASP A 148 23.93 -11.94 10.13
C ASP A 148 23.21 -11.16 9.03
N TRP A 149 23.37 -9.84 9.02
CA TRP A 149 23.00 -9.05 7.85
C TRP A 149 24.01 -9.30 6.73
N ILE A 150 23.53 -9.80 5.60
CA ILE A 150 24.33 -10.08 4.42
C ILE A 150 23.76 -9.38 3.18
N GLY A 151 24.61 -9.11 2.19
CA GLY A 151 24.19 -8.50 0.94
C GLY A 151 25.20 -8.74 -0.18
N ALA A 152 24.93 -8.12 -1.33
CA ALA A 152 25.95 -8.00 -2.36
C ALA A 152 27.16 -7.22 -1.79
N PRO A 153 28.41 -7.62 -2.09
CA PRO A 153 29.58 -6.82 -1.76
C PRO A 153 29.40 -5.40 -2.29
N ALA A 154 29.79 -4.39 -1.50
CA ALA A 154 29.76 -3.02 -1.96
C ALA A 154 30.49 -2.92 -3.30
N ALA A 155 29.84 -2.34 -4.30
CA ALA A 155 30.53 -2.01 -5.54
C ALA A 155 31.73 -1.12 -5.17
N SER A 156 32.93 -1.48 -5.65
CA SER A 156 34.08 -0.57 -5.65
C SER A 156 33.58 0.80 -6.11
N THR A 157 33.71 1.83 -5.26
CA THR A 157 33.28 3.24 -5.40
C THR A 157 32.34 3.57 -6.57
N PRO A 158 31.15 4.19 -6.32
CA PRO A 158 30.23 4.60 -7.39
C PRO A 158 30.99 5.20 -8.57
N PRO A 159 30.72 4.74 -9.80
CA PRO A 159 31.48 5.18 -10.96
C PRO A 159 31.38 6.69 -11.09
N SER A 160 32.53 7.35 -11.22
CA SER A 160 32.56 8.74 -11.65
C SER A 160 33.42 8.87 -12.91
N PHE A 161 32.97 9.70 -13.82
CA PHE A 161 33.75 10.14 -14.98
C PHE A 161 34.71 11.28 -14.62
N ASP A 162 35.01 11.48 -13.33
CA ASP A 162 35.96 12.52 -12.91
C ASP A 162 37.30 12.33 -13.63
N GLY A 163 37.79 13.43 -14.21
CA GLY A 163 38.98 13.48 -15.04
C GLY A 163 38.75 13.15 -16.52
N ALA A 164 37.66 12.48 -16.90
CA ALA A 164 37.34 12.19 -18.29
C ALA A 164 36.73 13.40 -19.02
N SER A 165 36.74 13.35 -20.35
CA SER A 165 36.20 14.38 -21.24
C SER A 165 35.27 13.77 -22.28
N TRP A 166 34.22 14.51 -22.61
CA TRP A 166 33.42 14.26 -23.81
C TRP A 166 34.29 14.53 -25.03
N ILE A 167 34.49 13.52 -25.86
CA ILE A 167 35.30 13.61 -27.07
C ILE A 167 34.45 13.42 -28.32
N TRP A 168 34.83 14.06 -29.41
CA TRP A 168 34.20 13.87 -30.71
C TRP A 168 35.20 13.98 -31.86
N TYR A 169 34.73 13.80 -33.10
CA TYR A 169 35.53 14.07 -34.29
C TYR A 169 35.83 15.58 -34.40
N PRO A 170 37.06 15.98 -34.77
CA PRO A 170 37.47 17.39 -34.82
C PRO A 170 36.84 18.17 -35.98
N ALA A 171 35.57 18.52 -35.83
CA ALA A 171 34.82 19.37 -36.75
C ALA A 171 33.85 20.27 -35.97
N GLY A 172 33.99 21.58 -36.15
CA GLY A 172 33.14 22.58 -35.47
C GLY A 172 33.31 22.60 -33.95
N ASN A 173 32.22 22.95 -33.24
CA ASN A 173 32.12 22.82 -31.78
C ASN A 173 31.05 21.77 -31.42
N PRO A 174 31.46 20.50 -31.20
CA PRO A 174 30.52 19.42 -30.94
C PRO A 174 29.67 19.58 -29.67
N ALA A 175 30.11 20.39 -28.70
CA ALA A 175 29.31 20.69 -27.52
C ALA A 175 28.15 21.65 -27.80
N ASP A 176 28.24 22.46 -28.87
CA ASP A 176 27.15 23.33 -29.31
C ASP A 176 26.29 22.61 -30.36
N SER A 177 26.92 22.13 -31.43
CA SER A 177 26.25 21.42 -32.51
C SER A 177 27.25 20.67 -33.40
N ALA A 178 26.99 19.39 -33.62
CA ALA A 178 27.61 18.53 -34.61
C ALA A 178 26.54 18.01 -35.58
N PRO A 179 26.92 17.68 -36.83
CA PRO A 179 26.00 17.05 -37.78
C PRO A 179 25.58 15.65 -37.31
N ALA A 180 24.38 15.23 -37.70
CA ALA A 180 23.94 13.85 -37.53
C ALA A 180 24.88 12.88 -38.26
N GLY A 181 25.18 11.76 -37.62
CA GLY A 181 26.02 10.70 -38.19
C GLY A 181 26.97 10.06 -37.17
N THR A 182 27.60 8.98 -37.63
CA THR A 182 28.50 8.15 -36.83
C THR A 182 29.94 8.64 -36.92
N ARG A 183 30.66 8.61 -35.81
CA ARG A 183 32.11 8.83 -35.71
C ARG A 183 32.77 7.64 -35.02
N TYR A 184 34.03 7.41 -35.35
CA TYR A 184 34.79 6.25 -34.90
C TYR A 184 35.93 6.71 -34.01
N PHE A 185 36.23 5.95 -32.96
CA PHE A 185 37.20 6.28 -31.92
C PHE A 185 38.08 5.07 -31.61
N ARG A 186 39.39 5.29 -31.44
CA ARG A 186 40.34 4.22 -31.09
C ARG A 186 41.33 4.68 -30.03
N ARG A 187 41.64 3.78 -29.10
CA ARG A 187 42.70 3.95 -28.10
C ARG A 187 43.44 2.63 -27.90
N THR A 188 44.75 2.68 -28.09
CA THR A 188 45.66 1.56 -27.81
C THR A 188 46.31 1.77 -26.44
N PHE A 189 46.45 0.69 -25.66
CA PHE A 189 47.19 0.69 -24.41
C PHE A 189 47.84 -0.69 -24.18
N GLU A 190 48.83 -0.74 -23.30
CA GLU A 190 49.59 -1.96 -22.98
C GLU A 190 49.29 -2.42 -21.54
N LEU A 191 49.19 -3.73 -21.34
CA LEU A 191 49.14 -4.35 -20.01
C LEU A 191 50.46 -5.10 -19.73
N PRO A 192 51.01 -5.03 -18.49
CA PRO A 192 52.26 -5.70 -18.15
C PRO A 192 52.18 -7.23 -18.32
N ALA A 193 53.30 -7.85 -18.68
CA ALA A 193 53.40 -9.29 -18.84
C ALA A 193 53.62 -9.99 -17.48
N GLY A 194 52.77 -10.97 -17.14
CA GLY A 194 52.99 -11.88 -16.01
C GLY A 194 52.08 -11.72 -14.78
N GLU A 195 51.18 -10.73 -14.76
CA GLU A 195 50.29 -10.48 -13.61
C GLU A 195 48.81 -10.69 -13.97
N GLN A 196 48.09 -11.35 -13.07
CA GLN A 196 46.68 -11.70 -13.27
C GLN A 196 45.83 -10.47 -12.89
N LEU A 197 45.12 -9.89 -13.86
CA LEU A 197 44.13 -8.86 -13.58
C LEU A 197 43.07 -9.44 -12.65
N THR A 198 42.71 -8.70 -11.61
CA THR A 198 41.66 -9.12 -10.66
C THR A 198 40.29 -8.58 -11.05
N ALA A 199 40.25 -7.40 -11.69
CA ALA A 199 39.05 -6.83 -12.31
C ALA A 199 39.43 -5.80 -13.38
N ALA A 200 38.59 -5.65 -14.41
CA ALA A 200 38.68 -4.53 -15.35
C ALA A 200 37.28 -4.09 -15.78
N ARG A 201 36.95 -2.82 -15.54
CA ARG A 201 35.62 -2.26 -15.73
C ARG A 201 35.68 -1.06 -16.65
N LEU A 202 34.84 -1.05 -17.68
CA LEU A 202 34.71 0.04 -18.63
C LEU A 202 33.33 0.69 -18.48
N ASP A 203 33.33 1.97 -18.11
CA ASP A 203 32.14 2.82 -18.02
C ASP A 203 32.10 3.74 -19.24
N LEU A 204 30.98 3.82 -19.96
CA LEU A 204 30.86 4.54 -21.23
C LEU A 204 29.50 5.19 -21.42
N THR A 205 29.44 6.31 -22.11
CA THR A 205 28.19 6.89 -22.60
C THR A 205 28.43 7.70 -23.87
N ALA A 206 27.37 8.02 -24.61
CA ALA A 206 27.46 8.88 -25.79
C ALA A 206 26.17 9.66 -26.02
N ASP A 207 26.32 10.85 -26.57
CA ASP A 207 25.23 11.65 -27.11
C ASP A 207 25.25 11.51 -28.65
N ASP A 208 24.37 10.71 -29.29
CA ASP A 208 23.19 10.03 -28.71
C ASP A 208 23.40 8.54 -28.38
N SER A 209 24.32 7.83 -29.03
CA SER A 209 24.50 6.39 -28.82
C SER A 209 25.88 5.87 -29.21
N PHE A 210 26.27 4.69 -28.73
CA PHE A 210 27.55 4.06 -29.10
C PHE A 210 27.50 2.53 -29.24
N THR A 211 28.54 1.97 -29.86
CA THR A 211 28.91 0.55 -29.80
C THR A 211 30.41 0.46 -29.54
N VAL A 212 30.81 -0.33 -28.55
CA VAL A 212 32.22 -0.48 -28.12
C VAL A 212 32.73 -1.89 -28.38
N TYR A 213 34.00 -1.96 -28.76
CA TYR A 213 34.77 -3.16 -29.03
C TYR A 213 36.04 -3.15 -28.20
N VAL A 214 36.43 -4.31 -27.67
CA VAL A 214 37.72 -4.53 -27.04
C VAL A 214 38.42 -5.63 -27.82
N ASN A 215 39.60 -5.33 -28.35
CA ASN A 215 40.39 -6.25 -29.17
C ASN A 215 39.60 -6.86 -30.35
N GLY A 216 38.70 -6.07 -30.95
CA GLY A 216 37.85 -6.48 -32.07
C GLY A 216 36.58 -7.24 -31.68
N GLN A 217 36.43 -7.66 -30.43
CA GLN A 217 35.19 -8.24 -29.90
C GLN A 217 34.25 -7.12 -29.48
N GLN A 218 33.01 -7.12 -29.98
CA GLN A 218 31.98 -6.21 -29.51
C GLN A 218 31.62 -6.55 -28.06
N ILE A 219 31.73 -5.56 -27.17
CA ILE A 219 31.47 -5.73 -25.73
C ILE A 219 30.09 -5.19 -25.35
N ALA A 220 29.74 -4.00 -25.84
CA ALA A 220 28.46 -3.36 -25.49
C ALA A 220 28.01 -2.34 -26.53
N ALA A 221 26.75 -1.93 -26.44
CA ALA A 221 26.18 -0.81 -27.16
C ALA A 221 25.13 -0.10 -26.29
N SER A 222 24.92 1.19 -26.50
CA SER A 222 23.82 1.93 -25.88
C SER A 222 22.61 2.00 -26.83
N PRO A 223 21.38 2.11 -26.29
CA PRO A 223 20.19 2.28 -27.11
C PRO A 223 20.19 3.62 -27.84
N PRO A 224 19.71 3.69 -29.10
CA PRO A 224 19.62 4.93 -29.88
C PRO A 224 18.35 5.72 -29.50
N VAL A 225 18.29 6.19 -28.25
CA VAL A 225 17.16 6.96 -27.71
C VAL A 225 17.64 8.34 -27.24
N ALA A 226 16.76 9.34 -27.31
CA ALA A 226 17.07 10.67 -26.79
C ALA A 226 17.53 10.60 -25.33
N ASP A 227 18.50 11.43 -24.96
CA ASP A 227 19.08 11.50 -23.61
C ASP A 227 19.74 10.19 -23.12
N SER A 228 20.05 9.22 -24.00
CA SER A 228 20.76 7.99 -23.57
C SER A 228 22.10 8.30 -22.89
N TRP A 229 22.69 9.45 -23.23
CA TRP A 229 23.93 9.96 -22.68
C TRP A 229 23.91 10.10 -21.14
N ARG A 230 22.73 10.29 -20.53
CA ARG A 230 22.56 10.46 -19.07
C ARG A 230 22.77 9.17 -18.27
N THR A 231 22.83 8.02 -18.93
CA THR A 231 23.04 6.72 -18.27
C THR A 231 24.24 6.02 -18.88
N ALA A 232 25.28 5.82 -18.08
CA ALA A 232 26.46 5.09 -18.51
C ALA A 232 26.17 3.60 -18.69
N THR A 233 26.70 3.01 -19.75
CA THR A 233 26.85 1.56 -19.81
C THR A 233 28.08 1.16 -19.01
N VAL A 234 27.92 0.17 -18.15
CA VAL A 234 28.99 -0.39 -17.32
C VAL A 234 29.21 -1.83 -17.76
N VAL A 235 30.45 -2.18 -18.10
CA VAL A 235 30.80 -3.55 -18.47
C VAL A 235 32.10 -4.01 -17.83
N ASP A 236 32.10 -5.26 -17.35
CA ASP A 236 33.32 -5.99 -17.04
C ASP A 236 33.96 -6.43 -18.35
N ILE A 237 35.22 -6.05 -18.55
CA ILE A 237 36.00 -6.38 -19.74
C ILE A 237 37.23 -7.21 -19.41
N ALA A 238 37.40 -7.68 -18.17
CA ALA A 238 38.60 -8.40 -17.73
C ALA A 238 38.92 -9.60 -18.64
N ALA A 239 37.90 -10.37 -19.02
CA ALA A 239 38.04 -11.52 -19.92
C ALA A 239 38.40 -11.16 -21.38
N ALA A 240 38.15 -9.92 -21.80
CA ALA A 240 38.47 -9.43 -23.15
C ALA A 240 39.86 -8.80 -23.26
N LEU A 241 40.52 -8.58 -22.12
CA LEU A 241 41.88 -8.03 -22.04
C LEU A 241 42.93 -9.14 -22.07
N ARG A 242 44.12 -8.80 -22.56
CA ARG A 242 45.27 -9.72 -22.65
C ARG A 242 46.58 -9.02 -22.26
N PRO A 243 47.61 -9.75 -21.79
CA PRO A 243 48.94 -9.16 -21.62
C PRO A 243 49.46 -8.52 -22.93
N GLY A 244 50.16 -7.39 -22.81
CA GLY A 244 50.63 -6.60 -23.94
C GLY A 244 49.54 -5.74 -24.57
N ARG A 245 49.53 -5.66 -25.91
CA ARG A 245 48.73 -4.69 -26.68
C ARG A 245 47.24 -4.98 -26.63
N ASN A 246 46.48 -3.98 -26.15
CA ASN A 246 45.03 -3.94 -26.16
C ASN A 246 44.51 -2.71 -26.91
N VAL A 247 43.34 -2.84 -27.52
CA VAL A 247 42.65 -1.74 -28.19
C VAL A 247 41.21 -1.65 -27.72
N ILE A 248 40.80 -0.45 -27.32
CA ILE A 248 39.38 -0.07 -27.21
C ILE A 248 39.02 0.72 -28.46
N ALA A 249 37.96 0.30 -29.12
CA ALA A 249 37.41 0.92 -30.31
C ALA A 249 35.93 1.22 -30.07
N ALA A 250 35.45 2.40 -30.44
CA ALA A 250 34.04 2.77 -30.29
C ALA A 250 33.53 3.47 -31.53
N GLN A 251 32.30 3.16 -31.95
CA GLN A 251 31.55 4.00 -32.87
C GLN A 251 30.48 4.72 -32.05
N ALA A 252 30.34 6.03 -32.21
CA ALA A 252 29.30 6.81 -31.56
C ALA A 252 28.51 7.60 -32.60
N THR A 253 27.20 7.69 -32.44
CA THR A 253 26.28 8.25 -33.43
C THR A 253 25.48 9.38 -32.81
N ASN A 254 25.53 10.54 -33.46
CA ASN A 254 24.62 11.65 -33.21
C ASN A 254 23.37 11.46 -34.10
N ALA A 255 22.18 11.38 -33.53
CA ALA A 255 20.95 11.04 -34.26
C ALA A 255 20.38 12.22 -35.04
N ALA A 256 20.60 13.45 -34.56
CA ALA A 256 20.14 14.68 -35.20
C ALA A 256 21.18 15.80 -35.04
N PRO A 257 21.17 16.86 -35.87
CA PRO A 257 22.05 18.01 -35.65
C PRO A 257 21.86 18.61 -34.26
N GLY A 258 22.93 18.72 -33.47
CA GLY A 258 22.86 19.04 -32.04
C GLY A 258 24.15 18.65 -31.31
N PRO A 259 24.24 18.82 -29.98
CA PRO A 259 25.41 18.39 -29.22
C PRO A 259 25.76 16.92 -29.47
N ALA A 260 27.06 16.61 -29.53
CA ALA A 260 27.55 15.24 -29.71
C ALA A 260 28.84 14.99 -28.95
N GLY A 261 28.94 13.82 -28.32
CA GLY A 261 30.12 13.44 -27.58
C GLY A 261 30.13 11.97 -27.17
N PHE A 262 31.32 11.41 -27.03
CA PHE A 262 31.57 10.09 -26.45
C PHE A 262 32.38 10.25 -25.16
N LEU A 263 31.95 9.60 -24.08
CA LEU A 263 32.57 9.69 -22.77
C LEU A 263 32.86 8.28 -22.25
N GLY A 264 34.02 8.08 -21.64
CA GLY A 264 34.47 6.75 -21.24
C GLY A 264 35.57 6.75 -20.18
N LYS A 265 35.58 5.72 -19.34
CA LYS A 265 36.61 5.48 -18.33
C LYS A 265 36.80 3.98 -18.08
N LEU A 266 38.04 3.52 -18.23
CA LEU A 266 38.48 2.18 -17.85
C LEU A 266 39.14 2.23 -16.48
N ARG A 267 38.70 1.34 -15.60
CA ARG A 267 39.31 1.06 -14.30
C ARG A 267 39.83 -0.37 -14.30
N VAL A 268 41.09 -0.55 -13.91
CA VAL A 268 41.74 -1.87 -13.86
C VAL A 268 42.32 -2.04 -12.46
N GLU A 269 42.03 -3.18 -11.82
CA GLU A 269 42.51 -3.51 -10.47
C GLU A 269 43.59 -4.60 -10.52
N GLY A 270 44.75 -4.31 -9.94
CA GLY A 270 45.94 -5.15 -9.89
C GLY A 270 47.23 -4.33 -9.74
N ALA A 271 48.35 -4.98 -9.40
CA ALA A 271 49.66 -4.34 -9.43
C ALA A 271 50.05 -4.04 -10.90
N GLY A 272 50.66 -2.87 -11.15
CA GLY A 272 51.05 -2.46 -12.51
C GLY A 272 49.90 -2.09 -13.47
N ALA A 273 48.66 -1.97 -12.99
CA ALA A 273 47.53 -1.53 -13.80
C ALA A 273 47.75 -0.11 -14.38
N PRO A 274 47.45 0.14 -15.67
CA PRO A 274 47.52 1.50 -16.21
C PRO A 274 46.59 2.42 -15.44
N SER A 275 47.11 3.57 -14.99
CA SER A 275 46.31 4.58 -14.28
C SER A 275 45.23 5.14 -15.21
N GLY A 276 43.98 4.74 -14.97
CA GLY A 276 42.73 5.33 -15.46
C GLY A 276 42.73 5.78 -16.93
N LEU A 277 42.58 4.85 -17.87
CA LEU A 277 42.36 5.21 -19.29
C LEU A 277 41.00 5.89 -19.42
N ILE A 278 41.00 7.18 -19.76
CA ILE A 278 39.81 8.02 -19.91
C ILE A 278 39.62 8.44 -21.37
N THR A 279 38.42 8.88 -21.73
CA THR A 279 38.22 9.64 -22.97
C THR A 279 38.81 11.04 -22.82
N ASP A 280 39.75 11.35 -23.71
CA ASP A 280 40.51 12.60 -23.77
C ASP A 280 41.07 12.80 -25.19
N GLY A 281 41.86 13.86 -25.39
CA GLY A 281 42.50 14.14 -26.69
C GLY A 281 43.53 13.10 -27.15
N ALA A 282 43.85 12.08 -26.34
CA ALA A 282 44.78 11.01 -26.72
C ALA A 282 44.10 9.89 -27.53
N TRP A 283 42.78 9.92 -27.67
CA TRP A 283 42.03 9.04 -28.58
C TRP A 283 42.22 9.48 -30.03
N LYS A 284 42.23 8.51 -30.94
CA LYS A 284 42.14 8.75 -32.39
C LYS A 284 40.68 8.79 -32.81
N SER A 285 40.32 9.62 -33.77
CA SER A 285 38.96 9.69 -34.30
C SER A 285 38.91 9.75 -35.82
N ALA A 286 37.86 9.21 -36.43
CA ALA A 286 37.57 9.32 -37.86
C ALA A 286 36.08 9.54 -38.14
N ASP A 287 35.78 10.16 -39.28
CA ASP A 287 34.43 10.35 -39.81
C ASP A 287 33.93 9.14 -40.61
N THR A 288 34.84 8.30 -41.09
CA THR A 288 34.59 7.03 -41.78
C THR A 288 35.57 5.98 -41.30
N ALA A 289 35.19 4.70 -41.32
CA ALA A 289 36.07 3.61 -40.92
C ALA A 289 35.93 2.39 -41.85
N PRO A 290 37.05 1.82 -42.34
CA PRO A 290 37.03 0.62 -43.18
C PRO A 290 36.74 -0.65 -42.36
N ALA A 291 36.43 -1.75 -43.03
CA ALA A 291 36.24 -3.03 -42.35
C ALA A 291 37.49 -3.44 -41.54
N GLY A 292 37.28 -3.96 -40.33
CA GLY A 292 38.36 -4.39 -39.44
C GLY A 292 39.02 -3.25 -38.64
N TRP A 293 38.53 -2.00 -38.75
CA TRP A 293 39.02 -0.86 -37.99
C TRP A 293 39.01 -1.06 -36.47
N GLN A 294 38.23 -2.00 -35.92
CA GLN A 294 38.17 -2.33 -34.50
C GLN A 294 39.27 -3.30 -34.04
N GLN A 295 40.03 -3.89 -34.97
CA GLN A 295 41.02 -4.91 -34.67
C GLN A 295 42.31 -4.30 -34.08
N PRO A 296 43.05 -5.04 -33.23
CA PRO A 296 44.32 -4.58 -32.67
C PRO A 296 45.38 -4.23 -33.71
N GLY A 297 45.39 -4.92 -34.85
CA GLY A 297 46.36 -4.74 -35.93
C GLY A 297 46.03 -3.62 -36.91
N PHE A 298 44.91 -2.91 -36.75
CA PHE A 298 44.55 -1.79 -37.62
C PHE A 298 45.49 -0.59 -37.43
N ASP A 299 45.93 0.00 -38.54
CA ASP A 299 46.75 1.21 -38.57
C ASP A 299 45.87 2.47 -38.55
N ASP A 300 45.82 3.14 -37.40
CA ASP A 300 45.09 4.39 -37.18
C ASP A 300 46.02 5.63 -37.17
N THR A 301 47.26 5.51 -37.67
CA THR A 301 48.21 6.63 -37.67
C THR A 301 47.70 7.83 -38.44
N ALA A 302 46.94 7.60 -39.52
CA ALA A 302 46.30 8.63 -40.34
C ALA A 302 45.06 9.27 -39.70
N TRP A 303 44.51 8.71 -38.62
CA TRP A 303 43.35 9.29 -37.95
C TRP A 303 43.79 10.52 -37.14
N PRO A 304 43.07 11.65 -37.20
CA PRO A 304 43.33 12.77 -36.30
C PRO A 304 43.09 12.38 -34.84
N GLN A 305 43.60 13.19 -33.91
CA GLN A 305 43.20 13.09 -32.52
C GLN A 305 41.73 13.51 -32.35
N ALA A 306 41.04 12.89 -31.40
CA ALA A 306 39.70 13.30 -31.02
C ALA A 306 39.73 14.71 -30.40
N LEU A 307 38.73 15.53 -30.72
CA LEU A 307 38.55 16.84 -30.12
C LEU A 307 37.86 16.66 -28.76
N VAL A 308 38.39 17.30 -27.72
CA VAL A 308 37.68 17.44 -26.44
C VAL A 308 36.57 18.46 -26.62
N ALA A 309 35.32 17.99 -26.64
CA ALA A 309 34.13 18.81 -26.74
C ALA A 309 33.83 19.53 -25.41
N ALA A 310 33.93 18.81 -24.29
CA ALA A 310 33.80 19.37 -22.95
C ALA A 310 34.44 18.43 -21.91
N ALA A 311 34.98 18.97 -20.81
CA ALA A 311 35.30 18.14 -19.65
C ALA A 311 34.02 17.58 -19.01
N TYR A 312 34.09 16.42 -18.35
CA TYR A 312 32.98 15.95 -17.52
C TYR A 312 32.66 17.00 -16.43
N GLY A 313 31.37 17.31 -16.23
CA GLY A 313 30.93 18.42 -15.38
C GLY A 313 30.67 19.74 -16.13
N ALA A 314 31.00 19.82 -17.42
CA ALA A 314 30.82 21.01 -18.25
C ALA A 314 30.01 20.71 -19.53
N GLY A 315 29.85 21.73 -20.40
CA GLY A 315 29.06 21.62 -21.63
C GLY A 315 27.55 21.44 -21.37
N PRO A 316 26.76 21.05 -22.38
CA PRO A 316 25.32 20.82 -22.21
C PRO A 316 25.01 19.60 -21.32
N TRP A 317 26.00 18.74 -21.05
CA TRP A 317 25.85 17.51 -20.29
C TRP A 317 26.03 17.68 -18.77
N GLY A 318 26.90 18.61 -18.35
CA GLY A 318 27.23 18.81 -16.94
C GLY A 318 27.78 17.54 -16.29
N SER A 319 27.36 17.26 -15.06
CA SER A 319 27.66 16.04 -14.30
C SER A 319 26.49 15.04 -14.32
N SER A 320 25.62 15.11 -15.32
CA SER A 320 24.32 14.41 -15.34
C SER A 320 24.40 12.96 -15.84
N VAL A 321 25.56 12.32 -15.71
CA VAL A 321 25.75 10.92 -16.11
C VAL A 321 25.66 10.05 -14.86
N THR A 322 24.63 9.22 -14.81
CA THR A 322 24.41 8.23 -13.76
C THR A 322 24.86 6.85 -14.23
N THR A 323 25.08 5.91 -13.30
CA THR A 323 25.28 4.50 -13.67
C THR A 323 24.06 3.68 -13.33
N PRO A 324 23.74 2.66 -14.15
CA PRO A 324 22.66 1.73 -13.86
C PRO A 324 22.84 1.18 -12.45
N PRO A 325 21.75 1.10 -11.67
CA PRO A 325 21.80 0.40 -10.40
C PRO A 325 22.26 -1.04 -10.63
N PRO A 326 22.97 -1.64 -9.66
CA PRO A 326 23.18 -3.09 -9.66
C PRO A 326 21.86 -3.84 -9.84
N PRO A 327 21.85 -4.96 -10.59
CA PRO A 327 20.69 -5.84 -10.74
C PRO A 327 20.19 -6.38 -9.40
N GLU A 328 19.04 -7.05 -9.42
CA GLU A 328 18.55 -7.78 -8.24
C GLU A 328 19.62 -8.75 -7.72
N PRO A 329 19.91 -8.80 -6.42
CA PRO A 329 20.80 -9.82 -5.87
C PRO A 329 20.03 -11.12 -5.59
N LEU A 330 20.54 -12.23 -6.10
CA LEU A 330 20.13 -13.59 -5.74
C LEU A 330 21.09 -14.12 -4.68
N LEU A 331 20.58 -14.47 -3.50
CA LEU A 331 21.36 -15.04 -2.40
C LEU A 331 20.98 -16.50 -2.18
N ARG A 332 21.97 -17.38 -2.01
CA ARG A 332 21.72 -18.81 -1.76
C ARG A 332 22.64 -19.42 -0.72
N THR A 333 22.15 -20.50 -0.11
CA THR A 333 22.99 -21.45 0.62
C THR A 333 22.41 -22.87 0.53
N GLU A 334 23.25 -23.87 0.73
CA GLU A 334 22.83 -25.27 0.86
C GLU A 334 23.10 -25.80 2.26
N PHE A 335 22.22 -26.68 2.72
CA PHE A 335 22.38 -27.34 4.01
C PHE A 335 21.83 -28.77 3.94
N THR A 336 22.11 -29.56 4.97
CA THR A 336 21.62 -30.93 5.08
C THR A 336 20.75 -31.08 6.31
N ALA A 337 19.58 -31.70 6.17
CA ALA A 337 18.68 -32.10 7.25
C ALA A 337 18.66 -33.62 7.36
N ASN A 338 19.37 -34.19 8.35
CA ASN A 338 19.67 -35.63 8.41
C ASN A 338 18.62 -36.47 9.15
N LYS A 339 17.54 -35.86 9.63
CA LYS A 339 16.53 -36.50 10.48
C LYS A 339 15.11 -36.18 9.99
N PRO A 340 14.10 -37.01 10.34
CA PRO A 340 12.70 -36.70 10.06
C PRO A 340 12.26 -35.39 10.71
N ILE A 341 11.77 -34.46 9.88
CA ILE A 341 11.36 -33.12 10.30
C ILE A 341 9.97 -33.20 10.97
N ARG A 342 9.81 -32.51 12.10
CA ARG A 342 8.53 -32.33 12.80
C ARG A 342 7.90 -30.99 12.44
N SER A 343 8.69 -29.92 12.43
CA SER A 343 8.26 -28.57 12.08
C SER A 343 9.44 -27.74 11.62
N ALA A 344 9.19 -26.77 10.74
CA ALA A 344 10.19 -25.79 10.35
C ALA A 344 9.58 -24.39 10.15
N ARG A 345 10.32 -23.35 10.54
CA ARG A 345 9.94 -21.93 10.40
C ARG A 345 11.07 -21.14 9.75
N ALA A 346 10.74 -20.32 8.76
CA ALA A 346 11.67 -19.37 8.18
C ALA A 346 11.29 -17.95 8.60
N TYR A 347 12.26 -17.18 9.08
CA TYR A 347 12.16 -15.76 9.41
C TYR A 347 13.02 -14.98 8.43
N VAL A 348 12.43 -14.00 7.75
CA VAL A 348 13.10 -13.28 6.66
C VAL A 348 12.93 -11.78 6.83
N ALA A 349 14.04 -11.04 6.84
CA ALA A 349 14.05 -9.58 6.71
C ALA A 349 14.91 -9.21 5.50
N GLY A 350 14.29 -9.01 4.34
CA GLY A 350 14.95 -8.48 3.16
C GLY A 350 14.64 -6.99 3.00
N LEU A 351 15.56 -6.11 3.34
CA LEU A 351 15.32 -4.67 3.24
C LEU A 351 15.35 -4.21 1.78
N GLY A 352 14.30 -3.51 1.38
CA GLY A 352 13.86 -3.40 0.00
C GLY A 352 12.65 -4.31 -0.16
N TYR A 353 12.77 -5.36 -0.96
CA TYR A 353 11.80 -6.46 -0.98
C TYR A 353 12.50 -7.82 -0.98
N HIS A 354 11.81 -8.92 -0.67
CA HIS A 354 12.31 -10.28 -0.84
C HIS A 354 11.30 -11.24 -1.46
N LYS A 355 11.82 -12.29 -2.12
CA LYS A 355 11.09 -13.53 -2.39
C LYS A 355 11.90 -14.71 -1.87
N LEU A 356 11.27 -15.55 -1.04
CA LEU A 356 11.88 -16.74 -0.46
C LEU A 356 11.61 -17.98 -1.33
N TYR A 357 12.64 -18.80 -1.50
CA TYR A 357 12.58 -20.08 -2.18
C TYR A 357 13.24 -21.18 -1.33
N LEU A 358 12.61 -22.36 -1.28
CA LEU A 358 13.20 -23.57 -0.73
C LEU A 358 13.07 -24.71 -1.72
N ASN A 359 14.18 -25.39 -2.00
CA ASN A 359 14.22 -26.57 -2.88
C ASN A 359 13.58 -26.37 -4.26
N GLY A 360 13.66 -25.14 -4.79
CA GLY A 360 13.09 -24.74 -6.08
C GLY A 360 11.64 -24.25 -6.03
N GLY A 361 10.95 -24.38 -4.90
CA GLY A 361 9.59 -23.86 -4.71
C GLY A 361 9.61 -22.46 -4.09
N ARG A 362 8.74 -21.57 -4.57
CA ARG A 362 8.47 -20.28 -3.90
C ARG A 362 7.74 -20.53 -2.59
N ILE A 363 8.14 -19.82 -1.54
CA ILE A 363 7.49 -19.86 -0.22
C ILE A 363 6.58 -18.65 -0.08
N GLY A 364 5.35 -18.90 0.34
CA GLY A 364 4.31 -17.90 0.44
C GLY A 364 3.81 -17.39 -0.92
N ASP A 365 2.79 -16.54 -0.86
CA ASP A 365 2.16 -15.85 -1.98
C ASP A 365 2.22 -14.32 -1.83
N HIS A 366 3.07 -13.83 -0.93
CA HIS A 366 3.24 -12.41 -0.66
C HIS A 366 4.06 -11.76 -1.78
N GLU A 367 3.71 -10.54 -2.14
CA GLU A 367 4.41 -9.68 -3.08
C GLU A 367 4.81 -8.40 -2.38
N LEU A 368 5.91 -7.76 -2.79
CA LEU A 368 6.38 -6.50 -2.18
C LEU A 368 6.58 -6.57 -0.65
N ASP A 369 6.88 -7.76 -0.12
CA ASP A 369 7.33 -7.96 1.26
C ASP A 369 8.80 -7.55 1.40
N PRO A 370 9.23 -7.03 2.55
CA PRO A 370 8.39 -6.56 3.65
C PRO A 370 7.82 -5.16 3.36
N ALA A 371 6.80 -4.79 4.14
CA ALA A 371 6.15 -3.49 4.04
C ALA A 371 7.08 -2.26 4.20
N PHE A 372 6.69 -1.16 3.55
CA PHE A 372 7.42 0.11 3.61
C PHE A 372 7.29 0.78 4.98
N THR A 373 8.43 0.99 5.64
CA THR A 373 8.53 1.66 6.94
C THR A 373 9.61 2.75 6.96
N VAL A 374 9.70 3.46 8.08
CA VAL A 374 10.85 4.31 8.42
C VAL A 374 12.01 3.40 8.82
N TYR A 375 12.78 2.89 7.85
CA TYR A 375 13.72 1.76 8.04
C TYR A 375 14.85 2.00 9.06
N ASP A 376 15.17 3.25 9.39
CA ASP A 376 16.12 3.62 10.46
C ASP A 376 15.49 3.58 11.87
N LYS A 377 14.18 3.35 11.98
CA LYS A 377 13.44 3.18 13.24
C LYS A 377 12.85 1.79 13.37
N THR A 378 12.24 1.27 12.30
CA THR A 378 11.59 -0.04 12.27
C THR A 378 11.92 -0.77 10.98
N ALA A 379 12.43 -2.00 11.10
CA ALA A 379 12.65 -2.93 10.00
C ALA A 379 11.76 -4.16 10.20
N LEU A 380 10.93 -4.49 9.22
CA LEU A 380 10.00 -5.62 9.35
C LEU A 380 10.63 -6.95 8.92
N TYR A 381 10.19 -8.03 9.54
CA TYR A 381 10.48 -9.40 9.13
C TYR A 381 9.19 -10.22 9.04
N THR A 382 9.18 -11.18 8.12
CA THR A 382 8.05 -12.10 7.92
C THR A 382 8.39 -13.50 8.41
N THR A 383 7.37 -14.25 8.81
CA THR A 383 7.49 -15.62 9.31
C THR A 383 6.70 -16.57 8.42
N TYR A 384 7.34 -17.65 7.97
CA TYR A 384 6.71 -18.67 7.13
C TYR A 384 6.77 -20.05 7.79
N ASP A 385 5.69 -20.82 7.72
CA ASP A 385 5.74 -22.27 7.94
C ASP A 385 6.31 -22.93 6.68
N VAL A 386 7.47 -23.57 6.82
CA VAL A 386 8.18 -24.22 5.71
C VAL A 386 8.37 -25.72 5.95
N THR A 387 7.60 -26.29 6.87
CA THR A 387 7.71 -27.70 7.27
C THR A 387 7.67 -28.64 6.06
N ASP A 388 6.69 -28.44 5.16
CA ASP A 388 6.48 -29.31 4.00
C ASP A 388 7.37 -28.97 2.79
N ALA A 389 8.07 -27.83 2.82
CA ALA A 389 9.00 -27.43 1.77
C ALA A 389 10.38 -28.09 1.92
N LEU A 390 10.69 -28.59 3.12
CA LEU A 390 11.96 -29.25 3.43
C LEU A 390 11.88 -30.76 3.19
N ARG A 391 13.05 -31.37 3.00
CA ARG A 391 13.18 -32.82 2.83
C ARG A 391 14.38 -33.36 3.60
N ALA A 392 14.38 -34.67 3.86
CA ALA A 392 15.57 -35.34 4.38
C ALA A 392 16.73 -35.26 3.36
N GLY A 393 17.94 -35.06 3.85
CA GLY A 393 19.15 -34.89 3.04
C GLY A 393 19.40 -33.45 2.62
N ARG A 394 19.87 -33.24 1.39
CA ARG A 394 20.28 -31.91 0.88
C ARG A 394 19.08 -31.02 0.58
N ASN A 395 19.15 -29.80 1.10
CA ASN A 395 18.22 -28.72 0.89
C ASN A 395 18.96 -27.45 0.42
N ALA A 396 18.24 -26.56 -0.27
CA ALA A 396 18.75 -25.24 -0.63
C ALA A 396 17.75 -24.16 -0.23
N VAL A 397 18.28 -23.04 0.26
CA VAL A 397 17.55 -21.78 0.43
C VAL A 397 18.01 -20.83 -0.67
N GLY A 398 17.05 -20.17 -1.31
CA GLY A 398 17.30 -19.06 -2.22
C GLY A 398 16.45 -17.86 -1.80
N VAL A 399 17.03 -16.67 -1.83
CA VAL A 399 16.31 -15.40 -1.60
C VAL A 399 16.69 -14.44 -2.71
N SER A 400 15.71 -13.90 -3.43
CA SER A 400 15.92 -12.76 -4.32
C SER A 400 15.52 -11.48 -3.60
N LEU A 401 16.27 -10.40 -3.76
CA LEU A 401 15.93 -9.11 -3.16
C LEU A 401 15.58 -8.07 -4.23
N GLY A 402 14.60 -7.24 -3.90
CA GLY A 402 14.27 -6.02 -4.62
C GLY A 402 14.74 -4.78 -3.86
N ARG A 403 14.69 -3.62 -4.50
CA ARG A 403 15.15 -2.33 -3.96
C ARG A 403 14.06 -1.61 -3.19
N GLY A 404 12.82 -1.62 -3.67
CA GLY A 404 11.69 -0.89 -3.09
C GLY A 404 12.04 0.56 -2.74
N TYR A 405 11.41 1.12 -1.70
CA TYR A 405 11.77 2.44 -1.15
C TYR A 405 13.09 2.45 -0.35
N TYR A 406 13.63 1.29 0.01
CA TYR A 406 14.86 1.18 0.81
C TYR A 406 16.11 1.56 0.00
N ALA A 407 16.19 1.08 -1.23
CA ALA A 407 17.37 1.15 -2.09
C ALA A 407 17.06 1.78 -3.46
N MET A 408 16.00 2.59 -3.54
CA MET A 408 15.57 3.21 -4.79
C MET A 408 16.69 4.04 -5.40
N THR A 409 16.88 3.96 -6.71
CA THR A 409 18.01 4.63 -7.41
C THR A 409 17.58 5.70 -8.39
N ASN A 410 16.28 5.94 -8.51
CA ASN A 410 15.74 7.04 -9.28
C ASN A 410 16.24 8.37 -8.72
N PRO A 411 16.47 9.40 -9.55
CA PRO A 411 16.85 10.74 -9.09
C PRO A 411 15.65 11.48 -8.46
N ASP A 412 15.12 10.94 -7.36
CA ASP A 412 14.13 11.58 -6.46
C ASP A 412 14.73 11.71 -5.05
N GLU A 413 14.09 12.46 -4.15
CA GLU A 413 14.55 12.74 -2.80
C GLU A 413 14.78 11.48 -1.92
N TRP A 414 14.21 10.33 -2.29
CA TRP A 414 14.39 9.07 -1.57
C TRP A 414 15.85 8.59 -1.52
N VAL A 415 16.68 8.94 -2.50
CA VAL A 415 18.12 8.60 -2.46
C VAL A 415 18.85 9.34 -1.34
N ALA A 416 18.26 10.43 -0.84
CA ALA A 416 18.78 11.20 0.29
C ALA A 416 18.19 10.76 1.63
N SER A 417 17.31 9.74 1.66
CA SER A 417 16.74 9.24 2.90
C SER A 417 17.82 8.68 3.84
N PRO A 418 17.73 8.90 5.16
CA PRO A 418 18.76 8.47 6.12
C PRO A 418 19.02 6.96 6.14
N TRP A 419 18.05 6.15 5.72
CA TRP A 419 18.14 4.70 5.70
C TRP A 419 18.68 4.12 4.39
N HIS A 420 18.87 4.95 3.35
CA HIS A 420 19.19 4.49 2.00
C HIS A 420 20.46 3.60 1.98
N SER A 421 20.34 2.41 1.40
CA SER A 421 21.43 1.43 1.30
C SER A 421 21.13 0.40 0.21
N GLU A 422 22.12 -0.38 -0.21
CA GLU A 422 21.87 -1.54 -1.09
C GLU A 422 21.03 -2.62 -0.37
N PRO A 423 20.22 -3.41 -1.12
CA PRO A 423 19.38 -4.45 -0.54
C PRO A 423 20.19 -5.42 0.33
N LYS A 424 19.62 -5.81 1.47
CA LYS A 424 20.27 -6.70 2.44
C LYS A 424 19.29 -7.66 3.08
N LEU A 425 19.81 -8.83 3.45
CA LEU A 425 19.08 -9.95 3.99
C LEU A 425 19.54 -10.28 5.41
N LYS A 426 18.58 -10.51 6.30
CA LYS A 426 18.76 -11.30 7.51
C LYS A 426 17.79 -12.49 7.46
N PHE A 427 18.31 -13.69 7.68
CA PHE A 427 17.57 -14.94 7.52
C PHE A 427 17.84 -15.92 8.66
N GLU A 428 16.80 -16.60 9.11
CA GLU A 428 16.89 -17.71 10.05
C GLU A 428 15.85 -18.77 9.72
N LEU A 429 16.28 -20.03 9.64
CA LEU A 429 15.44 -21.20 9.48
C LEU A 429 15.62 -22.10 10.70
N ASP A 430 14.55 -22.29 11.45
CA ASP A 430 14.48 -23.19 12.60
C ASP A 430 13.85 -24.50 12.19
N ILE A 431 14.54 -25.62 12.42
CA ILE A 431 14.07 -26.98 12.13
C ILE A 431 14.01 -27.74 13.45
N THR A 432 12.83 -28.27 13.78
CA THR A 432 12.64 -29.23 14.88
C THR A 432 12.41 -30.62 14.30
N TYR A 433 13.12 -31.60 14.83
CA TYR A 433 13.03 -33.00 14.40
C TYR A 433 12.06 -33.81 15.27
N GLN A 434 11.64 -34.98 14.77
CA GLN A 434 10.72 -35.87 15.49
C GLN A 434 11.31 -36.40 16.82
N ASP A 435 12.63 -36.49 16.93
CA ASP A 435 13.33 -36.89 18.17
C ASP A 435 13.49 -35.76 19.20
N GLY A 436 12.97 -34.56 18.89
CA GLY A 436 13.05 -33.38 19.74
C GLY A 436 14.34 -32.56 19.60
N SER A 437 15.32 -33.01 18.82
CA SER A 437 16.50 -32.20 18.49
C SER A 437 16.15 -31.09 17.48
N ALA A 438 17.00 -30.06 17.40
CA ALA A 438 16.80 -28.92 16.51
C ALA A 438 18.05 -28.58 15.70
N GLN A 439 17.86 -27.92 14.56
CA GLN A 439 18.91 -27.36 13.71
C GLN A 439 18.49 -25.96 13.27
N GLN A 440 19.46 -25.04 13.21
CA GLN A 440 19.27 -23.71 12.64
C GLN A 440 20.11 -23.54 11.37
N VAL A 441 19.56 -22.83 10.39
CA VAL A 441 20.29 -22.35 9.20
C VAL A 441 20.12 -20.84 9.16
N ILE A 442 21.22 -20.11 9.21
CA ILE A 442 21.19 -18.65 9.35
C ILE A 442 21.94 -17.95 8.20
N SER A 443 21.59 -16.71 7.90
CA SER A 443 22.39 -15.84 7.04
C SER A 443 23.78 -15.60 7.65
N GLY A 444 24.82 -15.59 6.83
CA GLY A 444 26.22 -15.45 7.26
C GLY A 444 27.22 -15.79 6.15
N SER A 445 28.46 -16.09 6.52
CA SER A 445 29.58 -16.33 5.58
C SER A 445 29.45 -17.56 4.68
N GLY A 446 28.51 -18.46 4.94
CA GLY A 446 28.21 -19.62 4.09
C GLY A 446 27.26 -19.34 2.93
N TRP A 447 26.87 -18.08 2.73
CA TRP A 447 25.96 -17.66 1.67
C TRP A 447 26.72 -17.12 0.47
N LYS A 448 26.20 -17.40 -0.71
CA LYS A 448 26.70 -16.84 -1.97
C LYS A 448 25.69 -15.88 -2.59
N VAL A 449 26.18 -14.98 -3.43
CA VAL A 449 25.40 -13.97 -4.14
C VAL A 449 25.79 -13.88 -5.61
N ALA A 450 24.79 -13.72 -6.48
CA ALA A 450 24.95 -13.42 -7.89
C ALA A 450 23.89 -12.41 -8.34
N ASP A 451 24.12 -11.81 -9.51
CA ASP A 451 23.15 -10.91 -10.13
C ASP A 451 22.02 -11.74 -10.76
N GLY A 452 20.79 -11.26 -10.61
CA GLY A 452 19.60 -11.88 -11.18
C GLY A 452 19.20 -11.32 -12.56
N PRO A 453 18.13 -11.90 -13.13
CA PRO A 453 17.58 -11.50 -14.42
C PRO A 453 16.88 -10.14 -14.40
N THR A 454 16.38 -9.66 -13.25
CA THR A 454 15.85 -8.30 -13.09
C THR A 454 16.99 -7.29 -13.08
N ARG A 455 17.07 -6.44 -14.10
CA ARG A 455 18.22 -5.55 -14.36
C ARG A 455 18.03 -4.16 -13.78
N THR A 456 16.82 -3.64 -13.86
CA THR A 456 16.40 -2.39 -13.22
C THR A 456 15.02 -2.56 -12.66
N GLU A 457 14.73 -1.87 -11.58
CA GLU A 457 13.41 -1.84 -10.96
C GLU A 457 13.14 -0.44 -10.38
N SER A 458 11.88 -0.06 -10.39
CA SER A 458 11.42 1.22 -9.89
C SER A 458 9.92 1.15 -9.65
N LEU A 459 9.49 1.59 -8.47
CA LEU A 459 8.06 1.74 -8.17
C LEU A 459 7.38 2.76 -9.11
N TRP A 460 8.12 3.67 -9.73
CA TRP A 460 7.57 4.72 -10.61
C TRP A 460 7.71 4.41 -12.09
N PHE A 461 8.88 3.90 -12.48
CA PHE A 461 9.29 3.76 -13.87
C PHE A 461 9.12 2.34 -14.40
N GLY A 462 8.90 1.34 -13.55
CA GLY A 462 8.73 -0.06 -13.93
C GLY A 462 10.02 -0.88 -13.83
N GLU A 463 10.05 -2.01 -14.55
CA GLU A 463 11.10 -3.02 -14.41
C GLU A 463 11.66 -3.45 -15.77
N SER A 464 12.96 -3.74 -15.83
CA SER A 464 13.58 -4.43 -16.97
C SER A 464 14.06 -5.81 -16.56
N TYR A 465 13.72 -6.81 -17.36
CA TYR A 465 14.04 -8.22 -17.11
C TYR A 465 14.68 -8.86 -18.34
N ASP A 466 15.80 -9.56 -18.16
CA ASP A 466 16.49 -10.29 -19.22
C ASP A 466 16.50 -11.79 -18.93
N ALA A 467 15.60 -12.52 -19.59
CA ALA A 467 15.44 -13.95 -19.37
C ALA A 467 16.65 -14.79 -19.82
N ARG A 468 17.56 -14.20 -20.61
CA ARG A 468 18.82 -14.88 -20.99
C ARG A 468 19.78 -15.03 -19.80
N LEU A 469 19.58 -14.23 -18.76
CA LEU A 469 20.39 -14.19 -17.54
C LEU A 469 19.79 -15.01 -16.40
N GLU A 470 18.66 -15.68 -16.63
CA GLU A 470 18.13 -16.65 -15.67
C GLU A 470 19.16 -17.74 -15.39
N GLN A 471 19.20 -18.18 -14.13
CA GLN A 471 20.08 -19.25 -13.67
C GLN A 471 19.23 -20.45 -13.22
N PRO A 472 18.74 -21.31 -14.15
CA PRO A 472 17.82 -22.39 -13.81
C PRO A 472 18.36 -23.29 -12.70
N GLY A 473 17.54 -23.47 -11.65
CA GLY A 473 17.88 -24.33 -10.52
C GLY A 473 18.77 -23.69 -9.46
N TRP A 474 19.11 -22.40 -9.53
CA TRP A 474 19.91 -21.70 -8.51
C TRP A 474 19.38 -21.89 -7.07
N ASN A 475 18.06 -21.99 -6.93
CA ASN A 475 17.33 -22.21 -5.68
C ASN A 475 17.08 -23.69 -5.35
N ARG A 476 17.73 -24.63 -6.05
CA ARG A 476 17.69 -26.08 -5.80
C ARG A 476 19.04 -26.56 -5.24
N PRO A 477 19.04 -27.62 -4.43
CA PRO A 477 20.28 -28.26 -3.99
C PRO A 477 20.96 -28.97 -5.15
N GLY A 478 22.30 -28.95 -5.19
CA GLY A 478 23.10 -29.52 -6.27
C GLY A 478 23.39 -28.55 -7.41
N PHE A 479 23.00 -27.27 -7.28
CA PHE A 479 23.35 -26.24 -8.25
C PHE A 479 24.83 -25.88 -8.16
N ASP A 480 25.49 -25.71 -9.31
CA ASP A 480 26.89 -25.27 -9.38
C ASP A 480 26.98 -23.76 -9.22
N ASP A 481 27.28 -23.33 -7.99
CA ASP A 481 27.47 -21.93 -7.63
C ASP A 481 28.95 -21.54 -7.52
N ALA A 482 29.87 -22.30 -8.15
CA ALA A 482 31.30 -21.99 -8.11
C ALA A 482 31.63 -20.59 -8.66
N GLY A 483 30.85 -20.12 -9.64
CA GLY A 483 30.95 -18.77 -10.20
C GLY A 483 30.26 -17.67 -9.40
N TRP A 484 29.55 -18.01 -8.31
CA TRP A 484 28.90 -17.01 -7.46
C TRP A 484 29.91 -16.41 -6.47
N ARG A 485 29.71 -15.13 -6.15
CA ARG A 485 30.53 -14.43 -5.16
C ARG A 485 30.11 -14.84 -3.75
N GLN A 486 30.99 -14.71 -2.78
CA GLN A 486 30.59 -14.80 -1.38
C GLN A 486 29.72 -13.58 -1.02
N ALA A 487 28.63 -13.81 -0.28
CA ALA A 487 27.84 -12.72 0.27
C ALA A 487 28.68 -11.97 1.32
N ALA A 488 28.61 -10.64 1.29
CA ALA A 488 29.33 -9.82 2.25
C ALA A 488 28.48 -9.63 3.52
N ALA A 489 29.14 -9.65 4.68
CA ALA A 489 28.52 -9.10 5.89
C ALA A 489 28.36 -7.59 5.73
N VAL A 490 27.17 -7.07 6.02
CA VAL A 490 26.84 -5.65 5.88
C VAL A 490 26.36 -5.07 7.20
N SER A 491 26.46 -3.75 7.35
CA SER A 491 25.94 -3.07 8.54
C SER A 491 24.43 -3.27 8.67
N ALA A 492 24.01 -3.59 9.89
CA ALA A 492 22.60 -3.63 10.26
C ALA A 492 21.92 -2.27 10.01
N PRO A 493 20.62 -2.23 9.66
CA PRO A 493 19.85 -1.00 9.69
C PRO A 493 19.83 -0.44 11.13
N ALA A 494 19.63 0.87 11.26
CA ALA A 494 19.47 1.49 12.58
C ALA A 494 18.14 1.08 13.24
N GLY A 495 17.14 0.68 12.45
CA GLY A 495 15.82 0.32 12.93
C GLY A 495 15.78 -0.98 13.74
N THR A 496 14.76 -1.07 14.61
CA THR A 496 14.47 -2.27 15.40
C THR A 496 13.71 -3.28 14.54
N LEU A 497 14.11 -4.55 14.61
CA LEU A 497 13.38 -5.64 13.96
C LEU A 497 12.03 -5.90 14.63
N ARG A 498 10.97 -5.98 13.83
CA ARG A 498 9.59 -6.29 14.28
C ARG A 498 8.91 -7.23 13.30
N ALA A 499 8.00 -8.07 13.79
CA ALA A 499 7.19 -8.92 12.94
C ALA A 499 6.25 -8.05 12.09
N GLU A 500 6.10 -8.42 10.83
CA GLU A 500 5.06 -7.88 9.97
C GLU A 500 3.71 -8.47 10.39
N ALA A 501 3.01 -7.74 11.25
CA ALA A 501 1.79 -8.20 11.93
C ALA A 501 0.52 -7.62 11.30
N PHE A 502 0.43 -7.61 9.97
CA PHE A 502 -0.77 -7.19 9.23
C PHE A 502 -0.87 -7.95 7.90
N PRO A 503 -2.03 -7.93 7.20
CA PRO A 503 -2.19 -8.68 5.95
C PRO A 503 -1.14 -8.27 4.91
N PRO A 504 -0.45 -9.21 4.25
CA PRO A 504 0.58 -8.91 3.27
C PRO A 504 -0.01 -8.41 1.95
N VAL A 505 0.82 -7.81 1.10
CA VAL A 505 0.45 -7.51 -0.28
C VAL A 505 0.43 -8.81 -1.10
N LYS A 506 -0.60 -9.02 -1.91
CA LYS A 506 -0.79 -10.24 -2.73
C LYS A 506 -1.36 -9.91 -4.10
N VAL A 507 -1.21 -10.84 -5.05
CA VAL A 507 -2.11 -10.90 -6.21
C VAL A 507 -3.48 -11.37 -5.72
N THR A 508 -4.46 -10.47 -5.71
CA THR A 508 -5.80 -10.72 -5.16
C THR A 508 -6.79 -11.18 -6.22
N ASP A 509 -6.71 -10.60 -7.42
CA ASP A 509 -7.60 -10.95 -8.53
C ASP A 509 -6.84 -11.11 -9.87
N ARG A 510 -7.41 -11.93 -10.75
CA ARG A 510 -7.03 -12.01 -12.16
C ARG A 510 -8.18 -11.48 -12.99
N LEU A 511 -7.98 -10.34 -13.63
CA LEU A 511 -9.05 -9.60 -14.32
C LEU A 511 -9.12 -10.01 -15.80
N PRO A 512 -10.32 -10.01 -16.41
CA PRO A 512 -10.45 -10.26 -17.84
C PRO A 512 -9.96 -9.05 -18.65
N VAL A 513 -9.49 -9.32 -19.86
CA VAL A 513 -9.35 -8.29 -20.90
C VAL A 513 -10.71 -8.12 -21.58
N THR A 514 -11.24 -6.91 -21.60
CA THR A 514 -12.57 -6.60 -22.16
C THR A 514 -12.49 -6.21 -23.64
N ALA A 515 -11.40 -5.56 -24.07
CA ALA A 515 -11.16 -5.20 -25.46
C ALA A 515 -9.67 -5.17 -25.79
N VAL A 516 -9.33 -5.36 -27.07
CA VAL A 516 -7.97 -5.22 -27.59
C VAL A 516 -8.01 -4.36 -28.86
N THR A 517 -7.12 -3.38 -28.96
CA THR A 517 -6.93 -2.54 -30.14
C THR A 517 -5.49 -2.63 -30.64
N THR A 518 -5.26 -2.23 -31.89
CA THR A 518 -3.94 -2.21 -32.54
C THR A 518 -3.71 -0.83 -33.15
N PRO A 519 -3.22 0.16 -32.37
CA PRO A 519 -3.01 1.52 -32.86
C PRO A 519 -1.95 1.60 -33.97
N SER A 520 -0.96 0.71 -33.96
CA SER A 520 0.04 0.58 -35.03
C SER A 520 0.60 -0.84 -35.10
N ALA A 521 1.33 -1.16 -36.18
CA ALA A 521 1.87 -2.50 -36.38
C ALA A 521 2.81 -2.92 -35.24
N GLY A 522 2.53 -4.06 -34.60
CA GLY A 522 3.31 -4.57 -33.47
C GLY A 522 2.98 -3.95 -32.12
N VAL A 523 2.01 -3.03 -32.04
CA VAL A 523 1.54 -2.41 -30.80
C VAL A 523 0.09 -2.81 -30.54
N HIS A 524 -0.16 -3.46 -29.41
CA HIS A 524 -1.50 -3.85 -28.96
C HIS A 524 -1.82 -3.16 -27.65
N VAL A 525 -3.06 -2.67 -27.49
CA VAL A 525 -3.55 -2.08 -26.24
C VAL A 525 -4.73 -2.91 -25.73
N TYR A 526 -4.59 -3.42 -24.51
CA TYR A 526 -5.56 -4.27 -23.82
C TYR A 526 -6.30 -3.43 -22.79
N ASP A 527 -7.63 -3.34 -22.89
CA ASP A 527 -8.49 -2.66 -21.91
C ASP A 527 -8.98 -3.66 -20.85
N VAL A 528 -8.75 -3.36 -19.58
CA VAL A 528 -9.21 -4.16 -18.42
C VAL A 528 -10.67 -3.86 -18.06
N GLY A 529 -11.25 -2.80 -18.63
CA GLY A 529 -12.63 -2.36 -18.39
C GLY A 529 -12.80 -1.47 -17.15
N THR A 530 -11.90 -1.59 -16.17
CA THR A 530 -11.84 -0.76 -14.97
C THR A 530 -10.40 -0.36 -14.65
N THR A 531 -10.22 0.78 -14.01
CA THR A 531 -8.93 1.15 -13.41
C THR A 531 -8.62 0.22 -12.23
N THR A 532 -7.39 -0.24 -12.13
CA THR A 532 -6.87 -1.14 -11.10
C THR A 532 -5.40 -0.84 -10.80
N ALA A 533 -4.88 -1.37 -9.69
CA ALA A 533 -3.44 -1.41 -9.42
C ALA A 533 -2.87 -2.84 -9.47
N GLY A 534 -1.64 -2.99 -9.98
CA GLY A 534 -0.92 -4.26 -10.08
C GLY A 534 -0.06 -4.35 -11.34
N TRP A 535 -0.16 -5.45 -12.09
CA TRP A 535 0.57 -5.66 -13.34
C TRP A 535 -0.17 -6.62 -14.27
N ALA A 536 0.36 -6.88 -15.46
CA ALA A 536 -0.09 -7.97 -16.32
C ALA A 536 0.93 -9.10 -16.37
N ARG A 537 0.46 -10.34 -16.23
CA ARG A 537 1.20 -11.54 -16.61
C ARG A 537 1.09 -11.72 -18.12
N VAL A 538 2.22 -11.75 -18.81
CA VAL A 538 2.28 -11.83 -20.28
C VAL A 538 2.98 -13.11 -20.70
N ALA A 539 2.34 -13.89 -21.58
CA ALA A 539 2.93 -15.06 -22.21
C ALA A 539 3.43 -14.72 -23.61
N LEU A 540 4.67 -15.09 -23.91
CA LEU A 540 5.41 -14.64 -25.10
C LEU A 540 6.13 -15.81 -25.79
N ARG A 541 6.26 -15.73 -27.11
CA ARG A 541 7.20 -16.56 -27.90
C ARG A 541 7.97 -15.69 -28.86
N GLY A 542 9.24 -15.98 -29.06
CA GLY A 542 10.04 -15.27 -30.05
C GLY A 542 11.53 -15.64 -29.96
N PRO A 543 12.38 -15.00 -30.78
CA PRO A 543 13.81 -15.28 -30.77
C PRO A 543 14.49 -14.71 -29.52
N ALA A 544 15.55 -15.39 -29.08
CA ALA A 544 16.38 -14.92 -27.97
C ALA A 544 16.92 -13.50 -28.24
N GLY A 545 16.88 -12.64 -27.23
CA GLY A 545 17.32 -11.25 -27.33
C GLY A 545 16.28 -10.28 -27.89
N ALA A 546 15.15 -10.75 -28.42
CA ALA A 546 14.04 -9.86 -28.75
C ALA A 546 13.51 -9.20 -27.46
N GLN A 547 13.25 -7.89 -27.53
CA GLN A 547 12.77 -7.13 -26.40
C GLN A 547 11.33 -6.67 -26.62
N VAL A 548 10.46 -6.97 -25.66
CA VAL A 548 9.06 -6.51 -25.62
C VAL A 548 8.97 -5.37 -24.62
N LYS A 549 8.29 -4.28 -25.00
CA LYS A 549 7.99 -3.16 -24.10
C LYS A 549 6.54 -3.25 -23.64
N ILE A 550 6.31 -3.08 -22.34
CA ILE A 550 4.98 -3.07 -21.73
C ILE A 550 4.79 -1.70 -21.05
N THR A 551 3.72 -0.99 -21.38
CA THR A 551 3.41 0.34 -20.87
C THR A 551 2.01 0.36 -20.28
N TYR A 552 1.86 0.95 -19.09
CA TYR A 552 0.60 1.01 -18.36
C TYR A 552 0.08 2.45 -18.29
N GLY A 553 -1.24 2.63 -18.37
CA GLY A 553 -1.88 3.93 -18.18
C GLY A 553 -3.35 3.82 -17.76
N GLU A 554 -3.82 4.81 -17.01
CA GLU A 554 -5.24 4.98 -16.65
C GLU A 554 -6.08 5.49 -17.84
N LYS A 555 -5.43 6.18 -18.78
CA LYS A 555 -6.03 6.86 -19.93
C LYS A 555 -5.38 6.44 -21.24
N LEU A 556 -6.06 6.75 -22.35
CA LEU A 556 -5.50 6.65 -23.70
C LEU A 556 -5.13 8.03 -24.23
N ARG A 557 -4.05 8.10 -25.01
CA ARG A 557 -3.70 9.25 -25.85
C ARG A 557 -4.63 9.30 -27.07
N PRO A 558 -4.69 10.45 -27.78
CA PRO A 558 -5.52 10.58 -29.00
C PRO A 558 -5.20 9.57 -30.11
N ASP A 559 -3.98 9.02 -30.14
CA ASP A 559 -3.55 8.00 -31.11
C ASP A 559 -3.92 6.56 -30.70
N GLY A 560 -4.60 6.38 -29.56
CA GLY A 560 -5.03 5.09 -29.03
C GLY A 560 -3.96 4.35 -28.21
N THR A 561 -2.80 4.95 -27.95
CA THR A 561 -1.76 4.39 -27.06
C THR A 561 -2.05 4.66 -25.58
N ALA A 562 -1.50 3.84 -24.68
CA ALA A 562 -1.65 4.05 -23.24
C ALA A 562 -0.91 5.31 -22.79
N ASP A 563 -1.59 6.22 -22.08
CA ASP A 563 -0.98 7.43 -21.55
C ASP A 563 -0.24 7.17 -20.25
N ASN A 564 1.08 7.24 -20.33
CA ASN A 564 2.01 7.08 -19.22
C ASN A 564 2.88 8.33 -19.02
N THR A 565 2.38 9.48 -19.47
CA THR A 565 3.06 10.78 -19.33
C THR A 565 3.04 11.20 -17.86
N GLY A 566 4.22 11.38 -17.27
CA GLY A 566 4.38 11.91 -15.92
C GLY A 566 4.60 13.42 -15.90
N GLY A 567 4.75 13.98 -14.69
CA GLY A 567 5.25 15.34 -14.51
C GLY A 567 6.68 15.50 -15.06
N PHE A 568 7.05 16.73 -15.43
CA PHE A 568 8.42 17.10 -15.85
C PHE A 568 8.98 16.34 -17.09
N GLY A 569 8.12 15.80 -17.95
CA GLY A 569 8.53 15.14 -19.20
C GLY A 569 9.02 13.69 -19.04
N MET A 570 8.82 13.07 -17.88
CA MET A 570 9.21 11.68 -17.62
C MET A 570 8.13 10.69 -18.07
N GLN A 571 8.54 9.49 -18.50
CA GLN A 571 7.65 8.39 -18.85
C GLN A 571 7.54 7.41 -17.68
N LEU A 572 6.35 7.28 -17.10
CA LEU A 572 6.08 6.40 -15.97
C LEU A 572 5.79 4.96 -16.45
N GLN A 573 5.83 4.01 -15.53
CA GLN A 573 5.29 2.64 -15.66
C GLN A 573 5.66 1.93 -17.00
N SER A 574 6.94 2.00 -17.37
CA SER A 574 7.49 1.45 -18.61
C SER A 574 8.40 0.26 -18.32
N TYR A 575 7.94 -0.91 -18.74
CA TYR A 575 8.58 -2.19 -18.46
C TYR A 575 9.20 -2.78 -19.72
N SER A 576 10.22 -3.62 -19.56
CA SER A 576 10.83 -4.34 -20.67
C SER A 576 11.18 -5.78 -20.32
N TYR A 577 10.94 -6.68 -21.28
CA TYR A 577 11.26 -8.10 -21.16
C TYR A 577 12.07 -8.55 -22.37
N THR A 578 13.27 -9.07 -22.14
CA THR A 578 14.13 -9.65 -23.16
C THR A 578 14.02 -11.17 -23.15
N LEU A 579 13.58 -11.75 -24.26
CA LEU A 579 13.30 -13.18 -24.42
C LEU A 579 14.57 -14.02 -24.38
N ASN A 580 14.47 -15.24 -23.84
CA ASN A 580 15.54 -16.24 -23.89
C ASN A 580 15.44 -17.19 -25.11
N GLY A 581 14.31 -17.20 -25.81
CA GLY A 581 14.07 -17.94 -27.04
C GLY A 581 13.89 -19.46 -26.86
N LYS A 582 13.62 -19.94 -25.65
CA LYS A 582 13.53 -21.38 -25.32
C LYS A 582 12.10 -21.93 -25.30
N GLY A 583 11.14 -21.25 -25.94
CA GLY A 583 9.77 -21.74 -26.10
C GLY A 583 8.73 -20.70 -25.67
N LEU A 584 7.74 -21.14 -24.90
CA LEU A 584 6.75 -20.24 -24.28
C LEU A 584 7.36 -19.67 -23.01
N GLU A 585 7.46 -18.36 -22.96
CA GLU A 585 7.99 -17.61 -21.82
C GLU A 585 6.84 -16.88 -21.12
N SER A 586 6.95 -16.67 -19.81
CA SER A 586 5.96 -15.91 -19.02
C SER A 586 6.68 -14.85 -18.22
N TYR A 587 6.23 -13.60 -18.36
CA TYR A 587 6.76 -12.46 -17.62
C TYR A 587 5.70 -11.83 -16.73
N GLN A 588 6.12 -11.45 -15.53
CA GLN A 588 5.45 -10.49 -14.66
C GLN A 588 6.54 -9.72 -13.89
N PRO A 589 6.30 -8.46 -13.49
CA PRO A 589 7.19 -7.74 -12.59
C PRO A 589 7.34 -8.44 -11.24
N SER A 590 8.47 -8.21 -10.56
CA SER A 590 8.75 -8.76 -9.24
C SER A 590 8.73 -7.73 -8.12
N TYR A 591 9.16 -6.50 -8.38
CA TYR A 591 9.41 -5.50 -7.33
C TYR A 591 8.78 -4.12 -7.61
N SER A 592 7.82 -4.08 -8.53
CA SER A 592 7.08 -2.87 -8.89
C SER A 592 5.62 -3.18 -9.20
N TYR A 593 4.79 -2.13 -9.18
CA TYR A 593 3.38 -2.19 -9.54
C TYR A 593 3.00 -0.93 -10.34
N ALA A 594 1.88 -0.98 -11.03
CA ALA A 594 1.34 0.12 -11.84
C ALA A 594 -0.15 0.36 -11.52
N GLY A 595 -0.59 1.62 -11.63
CA GLY A 595 -2.01 2.00 -11.71
C GLY A 595 -2.43 2.09 -13.16
N PHE A 596 -3.46 1.35 -13.57
CA PHE A 596 -3.83 1.22 -14.97
C PHE A 596 -5.26 0.75 -15.21
N ARG A 597 -5.78 1.15 -16.38
CA ARG A 597 -6.88 0.46 -17.08
C ARG A 597 -6.40 -0.17 -18.38
N TYR A 598 -5.37 0.41 -18.99
CA TYR A 598 -4.85 0.01 -20.27
C TYR A 598 -3.44 -0.57 -20.14
N VAL A 599 -3.24 -1.74 -20.74
CA VAL A 599 -1.92 -2.38 -20.89
C VAL A 599 -1.53 -2.31 -22.35
N GLN A 600 -0.49 -1.56 -22.68
CA GLN A 600 0.09 -1.52 -24.03
C GLN A 600 1.27 -2.47 -24.11
N ILE A 601 1.30 -3.32 -25.14
CA ILE A 601 2.42 -4.21 -25.45
C ILE A 601 2.93 -3.89 -26.85
N ALA A 602 4.18 -3.45 -26.93
CA ALA A 602 4.91 -3.28 -28.17
C ALA A 602 5.89 -4.45 -28.34
N ALA A 603 5.60 -5.31 -29.32
CA ALA A 603 6.38 -6.50 -29.63
C ALA A 603 7.03 -6.36 -31.02
N PRO A 604 8.34 -6.61 -31.17
CA PRO A 604 9.01 -6.55 -32.46
C PRO A 604 8.56 -7.71 -33.36
N ALA A 605 8.83 -7.58 -34.66
CA ALA A 605 8.57 -8.65 -35.62
C ALA A 605 9.23 -9.97 -35.19
N GLY A 606 8.49 -11.08 -35.27
CA GLY A 606 8.94 -12.40 -34.84
C GLY A 606 8.65 -12.73 -33.38
N VAL A 607 8.11 -11.79 -32.59
CA VAL A 607 7.55 -12.07 -31.26
C VAL A 607 6.03 -12.19 -31.35
N THR A 608 5.47 -13.20 -30.69
CA THR A 608 4.03 -13.43 -30.54
C THR A 608 3.64 -13.24 -29.08
N VAL A 609 2.57 -12.47 -28.84
CA VAL A 609 1.91 -12.36 -27.53
C VAL A 609 0.79 -13.40 -27.49
N GLU A 610 0.94 -14.40 -26.62
CA GLU A 610 0.04 -15.55 -26.54
C GLU A 610 -1.12 -15.29 -25.57
N SER A 611 -0.86 -14.59 -24.47
CA SER A 611 -1.89 -14.17 -23.52
C SER A 611 -1.43 -12.98 -22.69
N VAL A 612 -2.41 -12.15 -22.29
CA VAL A 612 -2.23 -11.06 -21.32
C VAL A 612 -3.26 -11.27 -20.23
N THR A 613 -2.81 -11.39 -18.99
CA THR A 613 -3.68 -11.55 -17.81
C THR A 613 -3.36 -10.42 -16.83
N PRO A 614 -4.18 -9.36 -16.80
CA PRO A 614 -4.11 -8.36 -15.74
C PRO A 614 -4.30 -9.01 -14.36
N GLU A 615 -3.43 -8.67 -13.42
CA GLU A 615 -3.40 -9.15 -12.04
C GLU A 615 -3.51 -7.93 -11.13
N ARG A 616 -4.58 -7.89 -10.33
CA ARG A 616 -4.75 -6.87 -9.28
C ARG A 616 -3.88 -7.23 -8.09
N VAL A 617 -3.20 -6.24 -7.53
CA VAL A 617 -2.26 -6.41 -6.43
C VAL A 617 -2.50 -5.35 -5.38
N HIS A 618 -2.66 -5.75 -4.13
CA HIS A 618 -2.77 -4.87 -2.98
C HIS A 618 -2.61 -5.66 -1.67
N THR A 619 -2.57 -4.94 -0.56
CA THR A 619 -2.65 -5.47 0.82
C THR A 619 -3.93 -6.28 0.95
N ALA A 620 -3.82 -7.55 1.29
CA ALA A 620 -4.95 -8.50 1.30
C ALA A 620 -5.83 -8.34 2.55
N VAL A 621 -6.32 -7.13 2.81
CA VAL A 621 -7.31 -6.84 3.85
C VAL A 621 -8.61 -7.60 3.57
N ALA A 622 -9.27 -8.09 4.62
CA ALA A 622 -10.52 -8.82 4.49
C ALA A 622 -11.67 -7.84 4.23
N THR A 623 -12.58 -8.16 3.30
CA THR A 623 -13.84 -7.44 3.15
C THR A 623 -14.75 -7.70 4.34
N THR A 624 -15.15 -6.64 5.03
CA THR A 624 -15.95 -6.65 6.26
C THR A 624 -17.24 -5.85 6.15
N GLY A 625 -17.50 -5.21 5.02
CA GLY A 625 -18.80 -4.58 4.75
C GLY A 625 -19.24 -4.76 3.32
N ASP A 626 -20.49 -4.37 3.08
CA ASP A 626 -21.13 -4.40 1.78
C ASP A 626 -22.35 -3.45 1.83
N PHE A 627 -22.65 -2.81 0.70
CA PHE A 627 -23.79 -1.94 0.52
C PHE A 627 -24.52 -2.26 -0.79
N THR A 628 -25.85 -2.25 -0.72
CA THR A 628 -26.71 -2.36 -1.90
C THR A 628 -27.93 -1.46 -1.77
N SER A 629 -28.46 -1.00 -2.90
CA SER A 629 -29.68 -0.19 -2.95
C SER A 629 -30.46 -0.38 -4.25
N SER A 630 -31.66 0.22 -4.30
CA SER A 630 -32.45 0.30 -5.53
C SER A 630 -31.83 1.20 -6.61
N SER A 631 -30.82 2.01 -6.29
CA SER A 631 -30.12 2.87 -7.24
C SER A 631 -28.84 2.21 -7.73
N SER A 632 -28.82 1.82 -9.01
CA SER A 632 -27.60 1.29 -9.63
C SER A 632 -26.46 2.32 -9.69
N LEU A 633 -26.78 3.62 -9.60
CA LEU A 633 -25.77 4.67 -9.54
C LEU A 633 -25.05 4.65 -8.19
N LEU A 634 -25.79 4.58 -7.08
CA LEU A 634 -25.19 4.53 -5.75
C LEU A 634 -24.41 3.25 -5.50
N ASN A 635 -24.90 2.10 -5.99
CA ASN A 635 -24.16 0.84 -5.88
C ASN A 635 -22.81 0.92 -6.60
N ARG A 636 -22.76 1.61 -7.76
CA ARG A 636 -21.49 1.85 -8.47
C ARG A 636 -20.55 2.81 -7.73
N TYR A 637 -21.07 3.71 -6.90
CA TYR A 637 -20.20 4.55 -6.06
C TYR A 637 -19.50 3.72 -5.00
N ASP A 638 -20.25 2.85 -4.32
CA ASP A 638 -19.71 1.90 -3.33
C ASP A 638 -18.65 0.99 -3.95
N ASP A 639 -18.96 0.33 -5.08
CA ASP A 639 -18.01 -0.50 -5.81
C ASP A 639 -16.74 0.29 -6.20
N ALA A 640 -16.89 1.53 -6.66
CA ALA A 640 -15.78 2.35 -7.14
C ALA A 640 -14.87 2.81 -6.00
N GLU A 641 -15.43 3.22 -4.85
CA GLU A 641 -14.63 3.63 -3.70
C GLU A 641 -13.90 2.43 -3.09
N ALA A 642 -14.56 1.28 -2.95
CA ALA A 642 -13.92 0.04 -2.51
C ALA A 642 -12.72 -0.33 -3.39
N ASN A 643 -12.90 -0.27 -4.71
CA ASN A 643 -11.83 -0.53 -5.68
C ASN A 643 -10.70 0.51 -5.58
N THR A 644 -11.02 1.79 -5.45
CA THR A 644 -10.01 2.86 -5.34
C THR A 644 -9.21 2.77 -4.06
N ILE A 645 -9.84 2.43 -2.93
CA ILE A 645 -9.14 2.17 -1.67
C ILE A 645 -8.18 1.01 -1.87
N LEU A 646 -8.63 -0.15 -2.34
CA LEU A 646 -7.77 -1.33 -2.54
C LEU A 646 -6.61 -1.06 -3.50
N ASN A 647 -6.87 -0.36 -4.61
CA ASN A 647 -5.82 0.05 -5.55
C ASN A 647 -4.73 0.90 -4.89
N ASN A 648 -5.04 1.58 -3.78
CA ASN A 648 -4.13 2.43 -3.03
C ASN A 648 -3.58 1.79 -1.74
N LEU A 649 -3.78 0.48 -1.49
CA LEU A 649 -3.18 -0.21 -0.34
C LEU A 649 -1.96 -1.04 -0.73
N HIS A 650 -0.78 -0.43 -0.82
CA HIS A 650 0.48 -1.13 -1.12
C HIS A 650 1.42 -1.07 0.08
N SER A 651 1.08 -1.80 1.16
CA SER A 651 1.68 -1.74 2.51
C SER A 651 1.50 -0.42 3.28
N VAL A 652 1.22 0.67 2.57
CA VAL A 652 0.83 1.99 3.08
C VAL A 652 -0.33 2.53 2.23
N PRO A 653 -1.17 3.44 2.74
CA PRO A 653 -2.28 4.01 1.99
C PRO A 653 -1.76 5.12 1.07
N THR A 654 -1.66 4.86 -0.24
CA THR A 654 -1.19 5.84 -1.24
C THR A 654 -2.29 6.79 -1.69
N ASP A 655 -1.88 7.93 -2.24
CA ASP A 655 -2.74 8.89 -2.92
C ASP A 655 -3.30 8.32 -4.24
N THR A 656 -2.39 7.91 -5.13
CA THR A 656 -2.68 7.33 -6.43
C THR A 656 -1.71 6.18 -6.73
N PRO A 657 -2.15 5.10 -7.40
CA PRO A 657 -1.28 4.01 -7.81
C PRO A 657 -0.52 4.29 -9.11
N MET A 658 -0.69 5.46 -9.75
CA MET A 658 -0.03 5.76 -11.03
C MET A 658 1.18 6.68 -10.89
N TYR A 659 0.99 7.81 -10.21
CA TYR A 659 1.94 8.92 -10.23
C TYR A 659 2.91 8.89 -9.03
N GLU A 660 2.64 9.66 -7.99
CA GLU A 660 3.52 9.86 -6.84
C GLU A 660 3.68 8.57 -6.01
N LYS A 661 2.60 7.79 -5.87
CA LYS A 661 2.53 6.59 -5.02
C LYS A 661 2.98 6.91 -3.60
N ARG A 662 2.55 8.05 -3.08
CA ARG A 662 3.01 8.57 -1.79
C ARG A 662 1.90 8.38 -0.76
N PRO A 663 2.27 8.04 0.48
CA PRO A 663 1.29 7.85 1.53
C PRO A 663 0.86 9.19 2.14
N TYR A 664 0.13 9.99 1.36
CA TYR A 664 -0.36 11.29 1.79
C TYR A 664 -1.33 11.14 2.97
N THR A 665 -1.12 11.97 3.98
CA THR A 665 -1.75 11.79 5.29
C THR A 665 -3.23 12.22 5.30
N ALA A 666 -3.59 13.30 4.60
CA ALA A 666 -4.99 13.73 4.47
C ALA A 666 -5.87 12.65 3.83
N ASP A 667 -5.41 12.11 2.72
CA ASP A 667 -6.13 11.17 1.86
C ASP A 667 -6.61 9.95 2.64
N ALA A 668 -5.70 9.38 3.44
CA ALA A 668 -6.00 8.25 4.30
C ALA A 668 -7.06 8.57 5.36
N HIS A 669 -6.98 9.73 6.03
CA HIS A 669 -7.97 10.04 7.08
C HIS A 669 -9.30 10.56 6.52
N LEU A 670 -9.32 11.10 5.29
CA LEU A 670 -10.55 11.53 4.63
C LEU A 670 -11.37 10.32 4.17
N SER A 671 -10.70 9.28 3.68
CA SER A 671 -11.29 8.00 3.25
C SER A 671 -11.39 6.93 4.35
N ALA A 672 -10.87 7.18 5.56
CA ALA A 672 -10.79 6.18 6.64
C ALA A 672 -12.14 5.54 7.01
N ASP A 673 -13.23 6.32 7.04
CA ASP A 673 -14.57 5.81 7.35
C ASP A 673 -15.04 4.80 6.28
N SER A 674 -14.88 5.12 5.00
CA SER A 674 -15.16 4.22 3.87
C SER A 674 -14.27 2.98 3.94
N ALA A 675 -12.95 3.14 4.15
CA ALA A 675 -12.02 2.03 4.27
C ALA A 675 -12.37 1.06 5.41
N ILE A 676 -12.76 1.58 6.57
CA ILE A 676 -13.19 0.79 7.73
C ILE A 676 -14.57 0.13 7.50
N ALA A 677 -15.47 0.80 6.78
CA ALA A 677 -16.76 0.21 6.43
C ALA A 677 -16.58 -1.01 5.51
N HIS A 678 -15.70 -0.89 4.51
CA HIS A 678 -15.45 -1.95 3.52
C HIS A 678 -14.54 -3.06 4.01
N PHE A 679 -13.48 -2.75 4.76
CA PHE A 679 -12.38 -3.68 5.02
C PHE A 679 -11.91 -3.71 6.49
N ASP A 680 -11.30 -4.83 6.90
CA ASP A 680 -10.62 -4.93 8.19
C ASP A 680 -9.30 -4.16 8.17
N MET A 681 -9.37 -2.90 8.58
CA MET A 681 -8.24 -1.96 8.55
C MET A 681 -7.45 -1.91 9.86
N ARG A 682 -7.74 -2.77 10.85
CA ARG A 682 -7.15 -2.72 12.21
C ARG A 682 -5.63 -2.76 12.19
N ASP A 683 -5.08 -3.88 11.75
CA ASP A 683 -3.64 -4.14 11.79
C ASP A 683 -2.88 -3.24 10.81
N PHE A 684 -3.47 -3.00 9.63
CA PHE A 684 -2.90 -2.11 8.62
C PHE A 684 -2.73 -0.69 9.15
N SER A 685 -3.80 -0.12 9.70
CA SER A 685 -3.77 1.25 10.23
C SER A 685 -2.94 1.34 11.51
N GLU A 686 -2.95 0.33 12.39
CA GLU A 686 -2.07 0.31 13.57
C GLU A 686 -0.59 0.35 13.16
N ASN A 687 -0.20 -0.45 12.17
CA ASN A 687 1.16 -0.43 11.63
C ASN A 687 1.51 0.95 11.06
N TRP A 688 0.62 1.58 10.30
CA TRP A 688 0.87 2.90 9.72
C TRP A 688 0.88 4.03 10.75
N MET A 689 0.09 3.94 11.82
CA MET A 689 0.16 4.89 12.94
C MET A 689 1.48 4.77 13.72
N ARG A 690 2.08 3.57 13.77
CA ARG A 690 3.47 3.41 14.26
C ARG A 690 4.47 4.14 13.36
N ALA A 691 4.30 4.05 12.04
CA ALA A 691 5.13 4.78 11.10
C ALA A 691 5.04 6.30 11.29
N HIS A 692 3.86 6.86 11.61
CA HIS A 692 3.72 8.29 11.96
C HIS A 692 4.57 8.68 13.16
N ARG A 693 4.53 7.86 14.21
CA ARG A 693 5.34 8.08 15.41
C ARG A 693 6.84 7.97 15.11
N ASP A 694 7.23 6.99 14.29
CA ASP A 694 8.63 6.77 13.89
C ASP A 694 9.14 7.92 13.00
N ASP A 695 8.28 8.49 12.16
CA ASP A 695 8.63 9.54 11.20
C ASP A 695 8.55 10.97 11.76
N GLN A 696 7.95 11.15 12.93
CA GLN A 696 7.75 12.44 13.61
C GLN A 696 9.08 13.21 13.78
N ASN A 697 9.05 14.49 13.46
CA ASN A 697 10.19 15.39 13.63
C ASN A 697 10.45 15.67 15.11
N PRO A 698 11.69 16.02 15.50
CA PRO A 698 12.03 16.32 16.90
C PRO A 698 11.22 17.44 17.56
N ASP A 699 10.62 18.33 16.78
CA ASP A 699 9.76 19.42 17.26
C ASP A 699 8.27 19.04 17.40
N GLY A 700 7.94 17.76 17.16
CA GLY A 700 6.59 17.21 17.23
C GLY A 700 5.83 17.22 15.90
N THR A 701 6.32 17.91 14.87
CA THR A 701 5.62 17.97 13.58
C THR A 701 5.70 16.66 12.81
N ILE A 702 4.73 16.46 11.90
CA ILE A 702 4.70 15.34 10.96
C ILE A 702 4.51 15.93 9.56
N GLY A 703 5.21 15.37 8.57
CA GLY A 703 5.09 15.78 7.18
C GLY A 703 3.74 15.40 6.56
N GLN A 704 3.49 15.91 5.36
CA GLN A 704 2.29 15.61 4.57
C GLN A 704 2.17 14.16 4.06
N THR A 705 3.24 13.37 4.18
CA THR A 705 3.31 11.95 3.76
C THR A 705 4.00 11.15 4.84
N VAL A 706 3.64 9.89 5.07
CA VAL A 706 4.33 9.03 6.05
C VAL A 706 4.49 7.59 5.54
N PRO A 707 5.70 7.03 5.47
CA PRO A 707 6.99 7.70 5.63
C PRO A 707 7.22 8.84 4.62
N ALA A 708 7.93 9.89 5.02
CA ALA A 708 8.28 11.03 4.17
C ALA A 708 9.72 10.98 3.64
N THR A 709 9.93 11.65 2.50
CA THR A 709 11.26 12.09 2.07
C THR A 709 11.82 13.18 2.98
N VAL A 710 13.12 13.47 2.88
CA VAL A 710 13.78 14.54 3.65
C VAL A 710 13.14 15.92 3.39
N GLY A 711 12.74 16.22 2.14
CA GLY A 711 12.00 17.43 1.81
C GLY A 711 10.56 17.39 2.33
N GLY A 712 9.88 16.25 2.17
CA GLY A 712 8.51 16.03 2.64
C GLY A 712 8.32 16.26 4.14
N LYS A 713 9.32 15.91 4.96
CA LYS A 713 9.30 16.17 6.42
C LYS A 713 9.22 17.66 6.79
N LYS A 714 9.61 18.56 5.89
CA LYS A 714 9.60 20.01 6.13
C LYS A 714 8.26 20.66 5.79
N VAL A 715 7.39 19.97 5.06
CA VAL A 715 6.08 20.46 4.68
C VAL A 715 5.08 20.01 5.74
N THR A 716 4.77 20.92 6.68
CA THR A 716 3.88 20.66 7.80
C THR A 716 2.55 21.37 7.56
N ASP A 717 1.45 20.65 7.77
CA ASP A 717 0.08 21.13 7.59
C ASP A 717 -0.81 20.45 8.63
N PRO A 718 -1.53 21.22 9.48
CA PRO A 718 -2.37 20.65 10.52
C PRO A 718 -3.60 19.91 9.97
N VAL A 719 -3.99 20.14 8.72
CA VAL A 719 -5.07 19.40 8.06
C VAL A 719 -4.57 18.01 7.64
N TRP A 720 -3.45 17.92 6.92
CA TRP A 720 -2.90 16.65 6.42
C TRP A 720 -2.45 15.75 7.58
N SER A 721 -1.61 16.30 8.45
CA SER A 721 -1.02 15.53 9.54
C SER A 721 -1.99 15.24 10.71
N ALA A 722 -3.23 15.73 10.64
CA ALA A 722 -4.30 15.35 11.59
C ALA A 722 -4.61 13.85 11.54
N SER A 723 -4.27 13.16 10.45
CA SER A 723 -4.36 11.70 10.31
C SER A 723 -3.86 10.98 11.55
N PHE A 724 -2.76 11.45 12.15
CA PHE A 724 -2.14 10.78 13.27
C PHE A 724 -3.06 10.74 14.50
N VAL A 725 -3.80 11.82 14.76
CA VAL A 725 -4.76 11.87 15.86
C VAL A 725 -6.07 11.19 15.48
N LEU A 726 -6.57 11.48 14.27
CA LEU A 726 -7.91 11.06 13.84
C LEU A 726 -7.98 9.55 13.60
N ILE A 727 -7.01 8.95 12.91
CA ILE A 727 -7.03 7.50 12.64
C ILE A 727 -6.79 6.70 13.93
N ASN A 728 -5.95 7.18 14.85
CA ASN A 728 -5.84 6.56 16.18
C ASN A 728 -7.18 6.60 16.92
N TRP A 729 -7.92 7.72 16.87
CA TRP A 729 -9.27 7.79 17.41
C TRP A 729 -10.24 6.84 16.71
N ASP A 730 -10.20 6.74 15.38
CA ASP A 730 -11.07 5.87 14.60
C ASP A 730 -10.80 4.39 14.91
N LEU A 731 -9.53 3.99 15.06
CA LEU A 731 -9.17 2.64 15.50
C LEU A 731 -9.85 2.27 16.82
N TYR A 732 -9.81 3.17 17.81
CA TYR A 732 -10.52 2.96 19.07
C TYR A 732 -12.04 3.02 18.91
N TRP A 733 -12.56 3.96 18.13
CA TRP A 733 -14.00 4.18 18.02
C TRP A 733 -14.70 3.02 17.30
N TYR A 734 -14.12 2.51 16.21
CA TYR A 734 -14.68 1.42 15.42
C TYR A 734 -14.31 0.04 15.97
N TYR A 735 -13.10 -0.14 16.51
CA TYR A 735 -12.62 -1.45 16.96
C TYR A 735 -12.47 -1.61 18.47
N GLY A 736 -12.54 -0.53 19.25
CA GLY A 736 -12.55 -0.55 20.71
C GLY A 736 -11.18 -0.71 21.36
N ASP A 737 -10.09 -0.79 20.58
CA ASP A 737 -8.74 -0.97 21.13
C ASP A 737 -8.13 0.35 21.62
N THR A 738 -7.65 0.35 22.86
CA THR A 738 -6.96 1.47 23.48
C THR A 738 -5.44 1.41 23.33
N ARG A 739 -4.87 0.28 22.90
CA ARG A 739 -3.42 0.11 22.76
C ARG A 739 -2.81 1.08 21.72
N PRO A 740 -3.37 1.25 20.51
CA PRO A 740 -2.85 2.26 19.56
C PRO A 740 -2.86 3.67 20.16
N LEU A 741 -3.94 4.03 20.89
CA LEU A 741 -4.03 5.31 21.60
C LEU A 741 -2.90 5.48 22.61
N ALA A 742 -2.69 4.47 23.47
CA ALA A 742 -1.69 4.51 24.53
C ALA A 742 -0.26 4.58 23.98
N ASP A 743 0.03 3.76 22.97
CA ASP A 743 1.34 3.66 22.31
C ASP A 743 1.73 4.96 21.61
N ASN A 744 0.76 5.68 21.05
CA ASN A 744 0.97 6.92 20.28
C ASN A 744 0.71 8.21 21.06
N TYR A 745 0.18 8.12 22.30
CA TYR A 745 -0.31 9.29 23.05
C TYR A 745 0.72 10.41 23.19
N GLY A 746 1.96 10.07 23.57
CA GLY A 746 3.01 11.07 23.77
C GLY A 746 3.35 11.83 22.48
N ALA A 747 3.41 11.12 21.36
CA ALA A 747 3.70 11.70 20.06
C ALA A 747 2.52 12.55 19.55
N MET A 748 1.27 12.08 19.70
CA MET A 748 0.07 12.87 19.35
C MET A 748 -0.02 14.16 20.17
N LYS A 749 0.30 14.09 21.47
CA LYS A 749 0.36 15.28 22.35
C LYS A 749 1.45 16.26 21.92
N ALA A 750 2.63 15.78 21.53
CA ALA A 750 3.71 16.64 21.03
C ALA A 750 3.32 17.33 19.71
N TRP A 751 2.66 16.61 18.80
CA TRP A 751 2.14 17.14 17.56
C TRP A 751 1.14 18.28 17.78
N LEU A 752 0.11 18.06 18.60
CA LEU A 752 -0.87 19.12 18.89
C LEU A 752 -0.24 20.28 19.67
N GLY A 753 0.70 19.99 20.57
CA GLY A 753 1.43 20.99 21.33
C GLY A 753 2.29 21.92 20.48
N HIS A 754 2.79 21.46 19.33
CA HIS A 754 3.47 22.32 18.35
C HIS A 754 2.49 23.37 17.79
N TYR A 755 1.35 22.92 17.29
CA TYR A 755 0.35 23.82 16.70
C TYR A 755 -0.32 24.73 17.73
N GLU A 756 -0.52 24.26 18.96
CA GLU A 756 -0.99 25.09 20.07
C GLU A 756 -0.06 26.28 20.31
N GLN A 757 1.26 26.07 20.28
CA GLN A 757 2.24 27.15 20.41
C GLN A 757 2.23 28.10 19.22
N ASP A 758 1.94 27.61 18.01
CA ASP A 758 1.88 28.45 16.82
C ASP A 758 0.66 29.35 16.81
N ILE A 759 -0.52 28.82 17.09
CA ILE A 759 -1.76 29.62 17.08
C ILE A 759 -1.82 30.63 18.24
N ALA A 760 -1.16 30.34 19.36
CA ALA A 760 -1.06 31.28 20.48
C ALA A 760 -0.39 32.61 20.09
N LYS A 761 0.43 32.62 19.03
CA LYS A 761 1.11 33.83 18.51
C LYS A 761 0.19 34.69 17.62
N THR A 762 -0.94 34.15 17.18
CA THR A 762 -1.79 34.70 16.12
C THR A 762 -3.26 34.81 16.54
N GLY A 763 -3.52 34.87 17.85
CA GLY A 763 -4.88 35.00 18.39
C GLY A 763 -5.71 33.73 18.19
N ASP A 764 -5.08 32.57 18.34
CA ASP A 764 -5.68 31.23 18.24
C ASP A 764 -6.17 30.85 16.83
N ILE A 765 -5.70 31.57 15.80
CA ILE A 765 -5.96 31.29 14.38
C ILE A 765 -4.69 30.75 13.73
N TYR A 766 -4.79 29.62 13.05
CA TYR A 766 -3.68 29.09 12.27
C TYR A 766 -3.42 29.94 11.02
N THR A 767 -2.18 30.42 10.86
CA THR A 767 -1.76 31.24 9.71
C THR A 767 -0.56 30.65 8.97
N GLY A 768 -0.17 29.43 9.29
CA GLY A 768 0.90 28.71 8.59
C GLY A 768 0.45 28.14 7.24
N PHE A 769 1.30 27.34 6.63
CA PHE A 769 0.98 26.65 5.39
C PHE A 769 -0.12 25.60 5.61
N SER A 770 -1.09 25.55 4.70
CA SER A 770 -2.03 24.44 4.61
C SER A 770 -2.54 24.33 3.19
N TYR A 771 -2.80 23.11 2.73
CA TYR A 771 -3.45 22.84 1.45
C TYR A 771 -4.96 23.13 1.50
N GLY A 772 -5.57 23.19 2.69
CA GLY A 772 -6.97 23.54 2.89
C GLY A 772 -7.95 22.64 2.14
N ASP A 773 -9.01 23.22 1.57
CA ASP A 773 -10.04 22.49 0.80
C ASP A 773 -9.58 22.18 -0.63
N TRP A 774 -8.57 21.31 -0.72
CA TRP A 774 -7.85 20.95 -1.94
C TRP A 774 -8.77 20.50 -3.09
N LEU A 775 -8.49 20.98 -4.31
CA LEU A 775 -9.17 20.60 -5.56
C LEU A 775 -10.68 20.85 -5.60
N ALA A 776 -11.12 21.95 -4.99
CA ALA A 776 -12.49 22.41 -5.16
C ALA A 776 -12.79 22.81 -6.63
N PRO A 777 -14.03 22.62 -7.14
CA PRO A 777 -14.34 22.88 -8.55
C PRO A 777 -13.87 24.24 -9.06
N GLY A 778 -13.09 24.22 -10.15
CA GLY A 778 -12.57 25.41 -10.83
C GLY A 778 -11.30 26.02 -10.25
N ALA A 779 -10.68 25.40 -9.23
CA ALA A 779 -9.42 25.88 -8.65
C ALA A 779 -8.53 24.74 -8.16
N ALA A 780 -7.21 24.84 -8.41
CA ALA A 780 -6.26 23.86 -7.90
C ALA A 780 -6.01 24.03 -6.38
N PHE A 781 -5.88 25.28 -5.93
CA PHE A 781 -5.77 25.66 -4.51
C PHE A 781 -7.10 26.26 -4.03
N PRO A 782 -7.44 26.14 -2.73
CA PRO A 782 -8.73 26.63 -2.21
C PRO A 782 -8.83 28.16 -2.33
N PRO A 783 -9.75 28.69 -3.14
CA PRO A 783 -9.87 30.14 -3.34
C PRO A 783 -10.38 30.85 -2.07
N GLU A 784 -11.11 30.16 -1.19
CA GLU A 784 -11.54 30.68 0.12
C GLU A 784 -10.40 31.07 1.08
N GLY A 785 -9.16 30.63 0.82
CA GLY A 785 -8.09 30.69 1.81
C GLY A 785 -8.04 29.45 2.71
N THR A 786 -7.01 29.36 3.55
CA THR A 786 -6.66 28.12 4.27
C THR A 786 -6.66 28.27 5.79
N ARG A 787 -6.78 29.50 6.32
CA ARG A 787 -6.70 29.77 7.76
C ARG A 787 -7.91 29.19 8.49
N LEU A 788 -9.10 29.32 7.92
CA LEU A 788 -10.31 28.72 8.48
C LEU A 788 -10.18 27.20 8.55
N ALA A 789 -9.76 26.56 7.47
CA ALA A 789 -9.60 25.10 7.40
C ALA A 789 -8.54 24.59 8.40
N GLY A 790 -7.35 25.18 8.41
CA GLY A 790 -6.28 24.82 9.35
C GLY A 790 -6.71 24.99 10.81
N THR A 791 -7.37 26.10 11.13
CA THR A 791 -7.87 26.38 12.49
C THR A 791 -8.98 25.40 12.89
N ALA A 792 -9.91 25.10 11.98
CA ALA A 792 -10.98 24.13 12.22
C ALA A 792 -10.44 22.71 12.47
N TYR A 793 -9.38 22.30 11.78
CA TYR A 793 -8.74 21.00 12.00
C TYR A 793 -7.99 20.92 13.34
N LEU A 794 -7.42 22.04 13.83
CA LEU A 794 -6.87 22.09 15.18
C LEU A 794 -7.96 21.98 16.26
N HIS A 795 -9.13 22.58 16.05
CA HIS A 795 -10.30 22.33 16.90
C HIS A 795 -10.72 20.86 16.88
N LYS A 796 -10.80 20.26 15.69
CA LYS A 796 -11.17 18.85 15.50
C LYS A 796 -10.22 17.92 16.24
N THR A 797 -8.92 18.13 16.11
CA THR A 797 -7.89 17.28 16.76
C THR A 797 -7.77 17.56 18.25
N ALA A 798 -7.94 18.80 18.74
CA ALA A 798 -8.04 19.08 20.17
C ALA A 798 -9.25 18.36 20.80
N THR A 799 -10.41 18.37 20.12
CA THR A 799 -11.59 17.62 20.56
C THR A 799 -11.33 16.11 20.58
N ALA A 800 -10.66 15.57 19.56
CA ALA A 800 -10.28 14.15 19.52
C ALA A 800 -9.28 13.81 20.64
N MET A 801 -8.25 14.64 20.87
CA MET A 801 -7.27 14.45 21.95
C MET A 801 -7.91 14.51 23.34
N ALA A 802 -8.92 15.36 23.56
CA ALA A 802 -9.70 15.34 24.80
C ALA A 802 -10.38 13.98 25.01
N ARG A 803 -11.02 13.43 23.97
CA ARG A 803 -11.69 12.12 24.03
C ARG A 803 -10.70 10.97 24.21
N ILE A 804 -9.56 11.02 23.53
CA ILE A 804 -8.46 10.06 23.70
C ILE A 804 -7.94 10.11 25.15
N ALA A 805 -7.74 11.30 25.70
CA ALA A 805 -7.30 11.46 27.08
C ALA A 805 -8.32 10.88 28.07
N HIS A 806 -9.63 11.11 27.89
CA HIS A 806 -10.67 10.44 28.69
C HIS A 806 -10.62 8.92 28.56
N ALA A 807 -10.50 8.38 27.34
CA ALA A 807 -10.43 6.93 27.11
C ALA A 807 -9.23 6.28 27.80
N LEU A 808 -8.14 7.03 28.00
CA LEU A 808 -6.93 6.58 28.69
C LEU A 808 -6.87 6.97 30.18
N GLY A 809 -7.93 7.58 30.74
CA GLY A 809 -7.97 8.02 32.14
C GLY A 809 -7.01 9.18 32.47
N ARG A 810 -6.78 10.09 31.51
CA ARG A 810 -5.87 11.24 31.61
C ARG A 810 -6.64 12.56 31.76
N ASP A 811 -7.47 12.65 32.79
CA ASP A 811 -8.45 13.74 32.99
C ASP A 811 -7.88 15.17 32.93
N ALA A 812 -6.65 15.37 33.43
CA ALA A 812 -6.01 16.69 33.39
C ALA A 812 -5.69 17.14 31.96
N ASP A 813 -5.19 16.22 31.13
CA ASP A 813 -4.94 16.49 29.71
C ASP A 813 -6.26 16.63 28.97
N ALA A 814 -7.27 15.83 29.30
CA ALA A 814 -8.60 15.93 28.70
C ALA A 814 -9.18 17.33 28.88
N LYS A 815 -9.15 17.86 30.12
CA LYS A 815 -9.59 19.22 30.44
C LYS A 815 -8.78 20.30 29.70
N HIS A 816 -7.47 20.11 29.55
CA HIS A 816 -6.61 21.02 28.77
C HIS A 816 -7.08 21.10 27.32
N PHE A 817 -7.25 19.94 26.67
CA PHE A 817 -7.67 19.89 25.26
C PHE A 817 -9.11 20.35 25.04
N GLU A 818 -10.02 20.13 25.98
CA GLU A 818 -11.38 20.71 25.96
C GLU A 818 -11.32 22.25 26.01
N THR A 819 -10.45 22.79 26.85
CA THR A 819 -10.24 24.24 26.97
C THR A 819 -9.65 24.80 25.67
N LEU A 820 -8.64 24.13 25.11
CA LEU A 820 -8.03 24.51 23.83
C LEU A 820 -9.07 24.51 22.70
N ALA A 821 -9.87 23.46 22.58
CA ALA A 821 -10.94 23.38 21.58
C ALA A 821 -11.94 24.54 21.73
N ALA A 822 -12.40 24.83 22.95
CA ALA A 822 -13.30 25.95 23.20
C ALA A 822 -12.69 27.31 22.82
N THR A 823 -11.41 27.53 23.13
CA THR A 823 -10.67 28.75 22.74
C THR A 823 -10.61 28.90 21.23
N ILE A 824 -10.23 27.85 20.50
CA ILE A 824 -10.15 27.85 19.03
C ILE A 824 -11.53 28.12 18.41
N ALA A 825 -12.60 27.49 18.91
CA ALA A 825 -13.96 27.72 18.41
C ALA A 825 -14.39 29.18 18.57
N ASN A 826 -14.07 29.81 19.71
CA ASN A 826 -14.36 31.21 19.95
C ASN A 826 -13.58 32.13 19.00
N ALA A 827 -12.29 31.88 18.81
CA ALA A 827 -11.45 32.64 17.89
C ALA A 827 -11.93 32.51 16.43
N LEU A 828 -12.30 31.30 16.00
CA LEU A 828 -12.83 31.04 14.66
C LEU A 828 -14.12 31.84 14.43
N ASN A 829 -15.06 31.78 15.37
CA ASN A 829 -16.31 32.55 15.30
C ASN A 829 -16.05 34.06 15.29
N ALA A 830 -15.16 34.57 16.14
CA ALA A 830 -14.84 35.99 16.18
C ALA A 830 -14.17 36.49 14.88
N THR A 831 -13.40 35.63 14.22
CA THR A 831 -12.60 36.00 13.05
C THR A 831 -13.36 35.87 11.75
N PHE A 832 -14.09 34.76 11.56
CA PHE A 832 -14.60 34.38 10.25
C PHE A 832 -16.13 34.40 10.14
N PHE A 833 -16.87 34.37 11.26
CA PHE A 833 -18.33 34.31 11.21
C PHE A 833 -18.95 35.68 10.96
N ASP A 834 -19.67 35.79 9.85
CA ASP A 834 -20.50 36.94 9.54
C ASP A 834 -21.95 36.65 9.92
N LYS A 835 -22.35 37.14 11.09
CA LYS A 835 -23.69 36.93 11.63
C LYS A 835 -24.79 37.55 10.76
N ALA A 836 -24.50 38.60 9.99
CA ALA A 836 -25.51 39.27 9.18
C ALA A 836 -25.90 38.44 7.95
N SER A 837 -24.93 37.79 7.31
CA SER A 837 -25.18 36.86 6.20
C SER A 837 -25.47 35.44 6.66
N GLY A 838 -25.10 35.07 7.89
CA GLY A 838 -25.17 33.69 8.35
C GLY A 838 -24.13 32.82 7.65
N ALA A 839 -22.94 33.35 7.37
CA ALA A 839 -21.91 32.63 6.64
C ALA A 839 -20.51 32.92 7.19
N TYR A 840 -19.60 31.98 6.97
CA TYR A 840 -18.19 32.13 7.32
C TYR A 840 -17.38 32.52 6.08
N TYR A 841 -16.40 33.40 6.28
CA TYR A 841 -15.48 33.84 5.22
C TYR A 841 -14.07 33.96 5.78
N ASP A 842 -13.09 33.35 5.09
CA ASP A 842 -11.67 33.62 5.31
C ASP A 842 -11.18 34.69 4.31
N ASP A 843 -11.32 34.43 3.01
CA ASP A 843 -11.18 35.45 1.96
C ASP A 843 -12.55 35.81 1.34
N ARG A 844 -13.03 37.03 1.63
CA ARG A 844 -14.29 37.53 1.08
C ARG A 844 -14.23 37.80 -0.42
N SER A 845 -13.04 38.00 -1.00
CA SER A 845 -12.87 38.26 -2.43
C SER A 845 -13.22 37.02 -3.29
N ALA A 846 -13.11 35.83 -2.70
CA ALA A 846 -13.54 34.57 -3.31
C ALA A 846 -15.06 34.35 -3.30
N GLY A 847 -15.82 35.25 -2.67
CA GLY A 847 -17.24 35.08 -2.43
C GLY A 847 -17.52 33.96 -1.43
N TYR A 848 -18.77 33.48 -1.41
CA TYR A 848 -19.15 32.37 -0.55
C TYR A 848 -18.70 31.01 -1.10
N ARG A 849 -18.14 30.18 -0.21
CA ARG A 849 -17.62 28.84 -0.48
C ARG A 849 -18.24 27.87 0.53
N GLN A 850 -18.79 26.75 0.07
CA GLN A 850 -19.63 25.87 0.92
C GLN A 850 -18.83 25.30 2.09
N THR A 851 -17.55 24.97 1.88
CA THR A 851 -16.66 24.44 2.91
C THR A 851 -16.51 25.37 4.12
N SER A 852 -16.54 26.68 3.90
CA SER A 852 -16.46 27.68 4.97
C SER A 852 -17.60 27.55 5.98
N ASN A 853 -18.82 27.16 5.56
CA ASN A 853 -19.91 26.86 6.48
C ASN A 853 -19.90 25.40 6.95
N LEU A 854 -19.53 24.45 6.07
CA LEU A 854 -19.57 23.02 6.37
C LEU A 854 -18.64 22.63 7.52
N LEU A 855 -17.43 23.20 7.58
CA LEU A 855 -16.47 22.90 8.64
C LEU A 855 -17.00 23.31 10.02
N PRO A 856 -17.36 24.59 10.29
CA PRO A 856 -17.93 24.98 11.58
C PRO A 856 -19.23 24.24 11.92
N LEU A 857 -20.11 23.98 10.94
CA LEU A 857 -21.38 23.28 11.16
C LEU A 857 -21.15 21.84 11.63
N SER A 858 -20.22 21.13 11.00
CA SER A 858 -19.96 19.71 11.26
C SER A 858 -19.15 19.49 12.54
N LEU A 859 -18.33 20.48 12.92
CA LEU A 859 -17.50 20.42 14.12
C LEU A 859 -18.19 21.00 15.37
N GLY A 860 -19.44 21.47 15.25
CA GLY A 860 -20.18 22.04 16.38
C GLY A 860 -19.69 23.42 16.83
N ILE A 861 -18.97 24.14 15.97
CA ILE A 861 -18.39 25.46 16.27
C ILE A 861 -19.43 26.57 16.15
N VAL A 862 -20.41 26.42 15.25
CA VAL A 862 -21.47 27.42 15.06
C VAL A 862 -22.30 27.56 16.34
N PRO A 863 -22.50 28.79 16.87
CA PRO A 863 -23.38 29.00 18.00
C PRO A 863 -24.78 28.43 17.73
N ALA A 864 -25.37 27.76 18.72
CA ALA A 864 -26.63 27.04 18.54
C ALA A 864 -27.78 27.92 17.99
N ALA A 865 -27.84 29.19 18.41
CA ALA A 865 -28.84 30.15 17.94
C ALA A 865 -28.65 30.58 16.48
N ASP A 866 -27.42 30.52 15.96
CA ASP A 866 -27.07 30.95 14.61
C ASP A 866 -27.06 29.78 13.60
N ARG A 867 -27.01 28.53 14.09
CA ARG A 867 -27.00 27.31 13.25
C ARG A 867 -28.09 27.28 12.18
N PRO A 868 -29.37 27.62 12.44
CA PRO A 868 -30.40 27.62 11.40
C PRO A 868 -30.10 28.57 10.24
N ALA A 869 -29.54 29.76 10.52
CA ALA A 869 -29.17 30.73 9.50
C ALA A 869 -28.01 30.22 8.63
N VAL A 870 -27.01 29.60 9.25
CA VAL A 870 -25.85 29.03 8.53
C VAL A 870 -26.25 27.86 7.63
N VAL A 871 -27.13 27.00 8.11
CA VAL A 871 -27.73 25.92 7.29
C VAL A 871 -28.55 26.49 6.14
N ALA A 872 -29.39 27.49 6.41
CA ALA A 872 -30.23 28.11 5.38
C ALA A 872 -29.38 28.74 4.26
N HIS A 873 -28.29 29.42 4.61
CA HIS A 873 -27.36 30.00 3.63
C HIS A 873 -26.67 28.92 2.78
N LEU A 874 -26.23 27.81 3.39
CA LEU A 874 -25.65 26.69 2.65
C LEU A 874 -26.65 26.08 1.67
N VAL A 875 -27.89 25.84 2.11
CA VAL A 875 -28.96 25.27 1.27
C VAL A 875 -29.32 26.20 0.11
N ASP A 876 -29.39 27.52 0.36
CA ASP A 876 -29.67 28.51 -0.68
C ASP A 876 -28.55 28.56 -1.73
N ASP A 877 -27.28 28.55 -1.32
CA ASP A 877 -26.15 28.49 -2.24
C ASP A 877 -26.19 27.23 -3.13
N ILE A 878 -26.44 26.05 -2.54
CA ILE A 878 -26.54 24.80 -3.31
C ILE A 878 -27.66 24.90 -4.35
N LYS A 879 -28.84 25.40 -3.97
CA LYS A 879 -29.99 25.54 -4.89
C LYS A 879 -29.73 26.56 -5.99
N THR A 880 -29.17 27.72 -5.65
CA THR A 880 -28.87 28.79 -6.62
C THR A 880 -27.78 28.38 -7.61
N ARG A 881 -26.88 27.46 -7.21
CA ARG A 881 -25.89 26.83 -8.10
C ARG A 881 -26.45 25.68 -8.94
N GLY A 882 -27.76 25.43 -8.95
CA GLY A 882 -28.34 24.33 -9.73
C GLY A 882 -28.13 22.97 -9.07
N VAL A 883 -28.08 22.91 -7.74
CA VAL A 883 -27.89 21.70 -6.92
C VAL A 883 -26.50 21.07 -7.13
N HIS A 884 -25.48 21.93 -7.15
CA HIS A 884 -24.09 21.53 -7.26
C HIS A 884 -23.33 21.79 -5.96
N LEU A 885 -22.43 20.86 -5.63
CA LEU A 885 -21.36 21.11 -4.68
C LEU A 885 -20.36 22.11 -5.27
N ASN A 886 -19.66 22.85 -4.42
CA ASN A 886 -18.47 23.61 -4.79
C ASN A 886 -17.27 23.33 -3.87
N THR A 887 -17.26 22.14 -3.26
CA THR A 887 -16.31 21.68 -2.24
C THR A 887 -15.13 20.91 -2.83
N GLY A 888 -13.97 21.05 -2.21
CA GLY A 888 -12.79 20.20 -2.39
C GLY A 888 -12.76 19.05 -1.38
N ALA A 889 -11.56 18.59 -1.05
CA ALA A 889 -11.33 17.40 -0.23
C ALA A 889 -12.03 17.41 1.15
N LEU A 890 -12.07 18.56 1.82
CA LEU A 890 -12.60 18.68 3.18
C LEU A 890 -14.12 18.85 3.17
N GLY A 891 -14.63 19.76 2.33
CA GLY A 891 -16.06 20.04 2.26
C GLY A 891 -16.87 18.85 1.71
N THR A 892 -16.28 18.10 0.77
CA THR A 892 -16.95 16.95 0.12
C THR A 892 -17.31 15.87 1.13
N LYS A 893 -16.41 15.57 2.09
CA LYS A 893 -16.68 14.65 3.21
C LYS A 893 -17.86 15.08 4.09
N LEU A 894 -18.18 16.37 4.11
CA LEU A 894 -19.13 16.96 5.06
C LEU A 894 -20.49 17.30 4.46
N ILE A 895 -20.57 17.56 3.15
CA ILE A 895 -21.77 18.16 2.55
C ILE A 895 -23.01 17.27 2.65
N LEU A 896 -22.92 15.98 2.28
CA LEU A 896 -24.07 15.08 2.31
C LEU A 896 -24.53 14.74 3.74
N PRO A 897 -23.62 14.41 4.69
CA PRO A 897 -23.99 14.22 6.08
C PRO A 897 -24.61 15.48 6.70
N ALA A 898 -24.03 16.66 6.49
CA ALA A 898 -24.50 17.91 7.09
C ALA A 898 -25.91 18.28 6.60
N LEU A 899 -26.19 18.13 5.30
CA LEU A 899 -27.53 18.34 4.74
C LEU A 899 -28.54 17.35 5.30
N THR A 900 -28.18 16.07 5.37
CA THR A 900 -29.07 15.01 5.85
C THR A 900 -29.43 15.21 7.32
N ASP A 901 -28.44 15.47 8.18
CA ASP A 901 -28.63 15.70 9.61
C ASP A 901 -29.38 17.02 9.89
N ALA A 902 -29.37 17.96 8.95
CA ALA A 902 -30.15 19.20 9.03
C ALA A 902 -31.59 19.07 8.48
N GLY A 903 -32.02 17.87 8.07
CA GLY A 903 -33.37 17.62 7.54
C GLY A 903 -33.52 17.85 6.04
N TYR A 904 -32.42 18.01 5.29
CA TYR A 904 -32.38 18.21 3.84
C TYR A 904 -31.87 16.96 3.10
N GLY A 905 -32.25 15.76 3.55
CA GLY A 905 -31.80 14.50 2.95
C GLY A 905 -32.12 14.36 1.45
N ASP A 906 -33.27 14.83 0.99
CA ASP A 906 -33.61 14.84 -0.44
C ASP A 906 -32.69 15.76 -1.26
N LEU A 907 -32.27 16.89 -0.70
CA LEU A 907 -31.30 17.77 -1.36
C LEU A 907 -29.91 17.11 -1.41
N ALA A 908 -29.51 16.41 -0.34
CA ALA A 908 -28.27 15.63 -0.34
C ALA A 908 -28.29 14.57 -1.45
N TYR A 909 -29.40 13.83 -1.59
CA TYR A 909 -29.58 12.86 -2.67
C TYR A 909 -29.48 13.51 -4.06
N GLN A 910 -30.10 14.69 -4.25
CA GLN A 910 -29.99 15.42 -5.51
C GLN A 910 -28.56 15.88 -5.80
N VAL A 911 -27.82 16.36 -4.81
CA VAL A 911 -26.39 16.73 -4.97
C VAL A 911 -25.57 15.50 -5.36
N ALA A 912 -25.77 14.37 -4.67
CA ALA A 912 -25.04 13.12 -4.94
C ALA A 912 -25.28 12.57 -6.34
N THR A 913 -26.51 12.71 -6.86
CA THR A 913 -26.94 12.09 -8.12
C THR A 913 -26.99 13.05 -9.32
N ASN A 914 -26.66 14.34 -9.14
CA ASN A 914 -26.73 15.33 -10.20
C ASN A 914 -25.78 14.97 -11.37
N PRO A 915 -26.29 14.72 -12.59
CA PRO A 915 -25.47 14.27 -13.72
C PRO A 915 -24.64 15.39 -14.38
N ALA A 916 -24.88 16.65 -14.01
CA ALA A 916 -24.14 17.79 -14.55
C ALA A 916 -22.85 18.06 -13.75
N TYR A 917 -21.85 18.66 -14.40
CA TYR A 917 -20.62 19.06 -13.72
C TYR A 917 -20.89 20.22 -12.74
N PRO A 918 -20.26 20.24 -11.55
CA PRO A 918 -19.42 19.19 -10.95
C PRO A 918 -20.22 18.23 -10.04
N GLY A 919 -19.70 17.00 -9.85
CA GLY A 919 -20.20 16.04 -8.86
C GLY A 919 -20.02 14.57 -9.27
N TRP A 920 -20.36 13.64 -8.37
CA TRP A 920 -20.27 12.20 -8.63
C TRP A 920 -21.22 11.73 -9.73
N GLY A 921 -22.43 12.28 -9.82
CA GLY A 921 -23.37 11.95 -10.89
C GLY A 921 -22.72 12.18 -12.25
N TYR A 922 -22.09 13.34 -12.45
CA TYR A 922 -21.32 13.66 -13.65
C TYR A 922 -20.22 12.63 -13.97
N TRP A 923 -19.37 12.27 -13.00
CA TRP A 923 -18.34 11.25 -13.21
C TRP A 923 -18.90 9.93 -13.73
N PHE A 924 -19.97 9.42 -13.13
CA PHE A 924 -20.46 8.07 -13.40
C PHE A 924 -21.51 7.99 -14.52
N THR A 925 -22.21 9.08 -14.82
CA THR A 925 -23.21 9.12 -15.89
C THR A 925 -22.68 9.74 -17.17
N ALA A 926 -21.86 10.80 -17.09
CA ALA A 926 -21.36 11.51 -18.26
C ALA A 926 -19.98 11.01 -18.69
N LEU A 927 -19.10 10.67 -17.73
CA LEU A 927 -17.71 10.29 -18.03
C LEU A 927 -17.42 8.79 -17.93
N GLY A 928 -18.32 8.01 -17.34
CA GLY A 928 -18.18 6.55 -17.22
C GLY A 928 -17.08 6.12 -16.25
N ALA A 929 -16.89 6.88 -15.15
CA ALA A 929 -15.96 6.51 -14.09
C ALA A 929 -16.23 5.11 -13.53
N THR A 930 -15.16 4.39 -13.18
CA THR A 930 -15.16 3.04 -12.58
C THR A 930 -14.47 2.99 -11.22
N THR A 931 -13.88 4.11 -10.82
CA THR A 931 -13.05 4.39 -9.64
C THR A 931 -13.28 5.85 -9.28
N MET A 932 -12.88 6.28 -8.07
CA MET A 932 -12.94 7.69 -7.68
C MET A 932 -11.75 8.46 -8.24
N TRP A 933 -11.92 9.74 -8.55
CA TRP A 933 -10.93 10.55 -9.27
C TRP A 933 -10.35 11.65 -8.37
N GLU A 934 -9.17 12.14 -8.74
CA GLU A 934 -8.47 13.22 -8.04
C GLU A 934 -9.19 14.56 -8.16
N GLU A 935 -9.72 14.88 -9.34
CA GLU A 935 -10.33 16.18 -9.64
C GLU A 935 -11.71 16.02 -10.30
N TRP A 936 -12.59 17.00 -10.09
CA TRP A 936 -13.93 17.02 -10.67
C TRP A 936 -14.04 17.07 -12.22
N PRO A 937 -13.18 17.77 -12.98
CA PRO A 937 -13.33 17.88 -14.44
C PRO A 937 -12.92 16.60 -15.18
N ALA A 938 -13.32 16.48 -16.46
CA ALA A 938 -12.94 15.36 -17.32
C ALA A 938 -11.42 15.29 -17.63
N THR A 939 -10.68 16.34 -17.28
CA THR A 939 -9.23 16.43 -17.41
C THR A 939 -8.49 15.97 -16.16
N SER A 940 -9.19 15.38 -15.17
CA SER A 940 -8.60 14.89 -13.92
C SER A 940 -7.28 14.19 -14.18
N ARG A 941 -6.25 14.57 -13.42
CA ARG A 941 -4.91 14.01 -13.58
C ARG A 941 -4.91 12.52 -13.29
N SER A 942 -5.29 12.08 -12.08
CA SER A 942 -5.54 10.67 -11.78
C SER A 942 -7.04 10.32 -11.84
N HIS A 943 -7.31 9.12 -12.32
CA HIS A 943 -8.63 8.47 -12.27
C HIS A 943 -8.73 7.45 -11.12
N ASP A 944 -7.86 7.52 -10.11
CA ASP A 944 -7.84 6.57 -8.98
C ASP A 944 -7.35 7.21 -7.68
N HIS A 945 -8.23 7.96 -7.02
CA HIS A 945 -7.93 8.74 -5.82
C HIS A 945 -9.13 8.81 -4.85
N ALA A 946 -8.94 8.41 -3.58
CA ALA A 946 -10.04 8.12 -2.66
C ALA A 946 -10.72 9.34 -1.99
N PHE A 947 -10.02 10.47 -1.78
CA PHE A 947 -10.52 11.49 -0.85
C PHE A 947 -11.81 12.21 -1.28
N LEU A 948 -12.14 12.23 -2.57
CA LEU A 948 -13.44 12.73 -3.08
C LEU A 948 -14.53 11.64 -3.08
N GLY A 949 -14.19 10.38 -2.81
CA GLY A 949 -15.10 9.23 -2.77
C GLY A 949 -16.06 9.18 -1.58
N THR A 950 -15.98 10.14 -0.66
CA THR A 950 -16.72 10.20 0.62
C THR A 950 -18.26 10.28 0.51
N VAL A 951 -18.83 10.23 -0.70
CA VAL A 951 -20.25 9.86 -0.87
C VAL A 951 -20.53 8.48 -0.28
N ASP A 952 -19.53 7.59 -0.29
CA ASP A 952 -19.62 6.25 0.26
C ASP A 952 -19.87 6.24 1.79
N ASP A 953 -19.20 7.11 2.55
CA ASP A 953 -19.48 7.33 3.97
C ASP A 953 -20.98 7.59 4.22
N TRP A 954 -21.61 8.39 3.34
CA TRP A 954 -23.03 8.73 3.44
C TRP A 954 -23.93 7.53 3.12
N LEU A 955 -23.52 6.63 2.23
CA LEU A 955 -24.24 5.39 1.91
C LEU A 955 -24.38 4.51 3.15
N TYR A 956 -23.27 4.21 3.83
CA TYR A 956 -23.29 3.40 5.05
C TYR A 956 -23.96 4.14 6.22
N GLN A 957 -23.56 5.38 6.49
CA GLN A 957 -23.91 6.04 7.74
C GLN A 957 -25.27 6.73 7.74
N ARG A 958 -25.85 7.00 6.56
CA ARG A 958 -27.15 7.70 6.43
C ARG A 958 -28.13 6.94 5.55
N VAL A 959 -27.75 6.49 4.36
CA VAL A 959 -28.70 5.74 3.51
C VAL A 959 -29.07 4.42 4.16
N ALA A 960 -28.10 3.57 4.49
CA ALA A 960 -28.33 2.35 5.29
C ALA A 960 -28.45 2.67 6.79
N GLY A 961 -27.74 3.70 7.26
CA GLY A 961 -27.94 4.29 8.58
C GLY A 961 -27.13 3.67 9.72
N ILE A 962 -26.05 2.94 9.45
CA ILE A 962 -25.24 2.25 10.46
C ILE A 962 -24.16 3.18 11.00
N ARG A 963 -24.12 3.37 12.33
CA ARG A 963 -23.03 4.08 13.02
C ARG A 963 -22.71 3.44 14.38
N PRO A 964 -21.43 3.38 14.78
CA PRO A 964 -21.09 3.14 16.18
C PRO A 964 -21.59 4.31 17.06
N ALA A 965 -22.17 3.98 18.20
CA ALA A 965 -22.58 4.92 19.24
C ALA A 965 -21.72 4.80 20.52
N ALA A 966 -20.87 3.78 20.58
CA ALA A 966 -19.82 3.60 21.58
C ALA A 966 -18.66 2.80 20.95
N PRO A 967 -17.45 2.85 21.54
CA PRO A 967 -16.27 2.16 21.04
C PRO A 967 -16.51 0.67 20.77
N GLY A 968 -15.99 0.17 19.65
CA GLY A 968 -16.08 -1.25 19.26
C GLY A 968 -17.50 -1.73 18.97
N TYR A 969 -18.41 -0.82 18.59
CA TYR A 969 -19.84 -1.10 18.38
C TYR A 969 -20.57 -1.70 19.60
N THR A 970 -20.05 -1.50 20.81
CA THR A 970 -20.73 -1.92 22.05
C THR A 970 -22.11 -1.26 22.23
N ALA A 971 -22.28 -0.08 21.62
CA ALA A 971 -23.57 0.51 21.30
C ALA A 971 -23.60 0.93 19.82
N VAL A 972 -24.75 0.75 19.18
CA VAL A 972 -24.97 1.03 17.75
C VAL A 972 -26.12 2.01 17.59
N LYS A 973 -26.02 2.91 16.61
CA LYS A 973 -27.12 3.71 16.12
C LYS A 973 -27.50 3.24 14.71
N ILE A 974 -28.75 2.85 14.53
CA ILE A 974 -29.33 2.49 13.22
C ILE A 974 -30.41 3.52 12.88
N GLN A 975 -30.08 4.44 11.96
CA GLN A 975 -30.97 5.52 11.51
C GLN A 975 -30.88 5.67 9.99
N PRO A 976 -31.64 4.87 9.23
CA PRO A 976 -31.72 5.02 7.78
C PRO A 976 -32.54 6.26 7.39
N TYR A 977 -32.13 6.92 6.31
CA TYR A 977 -32.85 8.03 5.70
C TYR A 977 -33.35 7.63 4.31
N PRO A 978 -34.65 7.28 4.14
CA PRO A 978 -35.21 6.91 2.84
C PRO A 978 -35.45 8.15 1.98
N VAL A 979 -34.40 8.60 1.29
CA VAL A 979 -34.37 9.84 0.51
C VAL A 979 -34.63 9.63 -0.98
N GLY A 980 -35.10 10.67 -1.65
CA GLY A 980 -35.29 10.68 -3.10
C GLY A 980 -36.24 9.59 -3.59
N ASP A 981 -35.82 8.91 -4.65
CA ASP A 981 -36.55 7.80 -5.29
C ASP A 981 -36.07 6.42 -4.81
N LEU A 982 -35.25 6.34 -3.75
CA LEU A 982 -34.83 5.07 -3.19
C LEU A 982 -36.02 4.30 -2.61
N THR A 983 -36.16 3.06 -3.05
CA THR A 983 -37.17 2.10 -2.58
C THR A 983 -36.59 1.07 -1.63
N ASN A 984 -35.29 0.84 -1.66
CA ASN A 984 -34.59 0.01 -0.69
C ASN A 984 -33.11 0.38 -0.57
N ALA A 985 -32.54 0.07 0.58
CA ALA A 985 -31.09 -0.02 0.78
C ALA A 985 -30.76 -1.03 1.89
N SER A 986 -29.59 -1.64 1.81
CA SER A 986 -29.07 -2.61 2.75
C SER A 986 -27.57 -2.45 2.89
N ALA A 987 -27.08 -2.45 4.13
CA ALA A 987 -25.65 -2.54 4.40
C ALA A 987 -25.36 -3.44 5.62
N HIS A 988 -24.13 -3.91 5.70
CA HIS A 988 -23.59 -4.49 6.92
C HIS A 988 -22.13 -4.12 7.13
N VAL A 989 -21.68 -4.21 8.37
CA VAL A 989 -20.28 -4.09 8.79
C VAL A 989 -19.96 -5.17 9.82
N GLU A 990 -18.79 -5.78 9.75
CA GLU A 990 -18.27 -6.68 10.79
C GLU A 990 -17.56 -5.87 11.87
N SER A 991 -18.14 -5.83 13.07
CA SER A 991 -17.52 -5.21 14.25
C SER A 991 -16.73 -6.24 15.06
N PRO A 992 -15.93 -5.82 16.06
CA PRO A 992 -15.27 -6.76 16.99
C PRO A 992 -16.24 -7.69 17.73
N LEU A 993 -17.51 -7.31 17.85
CA LEU A 993 -18.57 -8.12 18.45
C LEU A 993 -19.30 -9.03 17.44
N GLY A 994 -19.04 -8.85 16.15
CA GLY A 994 -19.71 -9.50 15.03
C GLY A 994 -20.52 -8.52 14.16
N ARG A 995 -21.28 -9.08 13.22
CA ARG A 995 -22.04 -8.33 12.22
C ARG A 995 -23.08 -7.37 12.80
N VAL A 996 -23.04 -6.13 12.35
CA VAL A 996 -24.11 -5.11 12.45
C VAL A 996 -24.71 -4.92 11.06
N SER A 997 -26.04 -4.97 10.93
CA SER A 997 -26.70 -4.81 9.63
C SER A 997 -27.96 -3.95 9.69
N SER A 998 -28.25 -3.25 8.60
CA SER A 998 -29.46 -2.45 8.41
C SER A 998 -29.96 -2.65 6.99
N ALA A 999 -31.19 -3.12 6.83
CA ALA A 999 -31.84 -3.30 5.54
C ALA A 999 -33.26 -2.76 5.59
N TRP A 1000 -33.62 -1.85 4.70
CA TRP A 1000 -34.95 -1.27 4.65
C TRP A 1000 -35.57 -1.29 3.26
N THR A 1001 -36.90 -1.30 3.23
CA THR A 1001 -37.73 -1.19 2.01
C THR A 1001 -38.85 -0.18 2.23
N ARG A 1002 -39.26 0.49 1.15
CA ARG A 1002 -40.38 1.42 1.07
C ARG A 1002 -41.28 1.01 -0.10
N GLU A 1003 -42.42 0.43 0.21
CA GLU A 1003 -43.38 -0.06 -0.80
C GLU A 1003 -44.82 0.21 -0.34
N HIS A 1004 -45.68 0.64 -1.26
CA HIS A 1004 -47.12 0.85 -0.99
C HIS A 1004 -47.44 1.73 0.24
N GLY A 1005 -46.59 2.71 0.57
CA GLY A 1005 -46.73 3.58 1.75
C GLY A 1005 -46.28 2.95 3.07
N LEU A 1006 -45.75 1.73 3.04
CA LEU A 1006 -45.16 1.02 4.17
C LEU A 1006 -43.63 1.13 4.11
N PHE A 1007 -43.02 1.40 5.26
CA PHE A 1007 -41.59 1.30 5.49
C PHE A 1007 -41.31 0.09 6.38
N THR A 1008 -40.36 -0.75 5.97
CA THR A 1008 -39.93 -1.93 6.72
C THR A 1008 -38.43 -1.82 6.97
N LEU A 1009 -37.99 -2.00 8.21
CA LEU A 1009 -36.58 -2.02 8.60
C LEU A 1009 -36.24 -3.34 9.31
N ARG A 1010 -35.26 -4.07 8.79
CA ARG A 1010 -34.59 -5.18 9.45
C ARG A 1010 -33.22 -4.71 9.97
N ALA A 1011 -33.04 -4.79 11.28
CA ALA A 1011 -31.81 -4.42 11.97
C ALA A 1011 -31.19 -5.66 12.63
N GLY A 1012 -29.90 -5.91 12.37
CA GLY A 1012 -29.12 -6.98 13.00
C GLY A 1012 -28.12 -6.40 13.99
N VAL A 1013 -28.18 -6.85 15.24
CA VAL A 1013 -27.34 -6.36 16.35
C VAL A 1013 -26.59 -7.54 16.96
N PRO A 1014 -25.24 -7.52 17.02
CA PRO A 1014 -24.45 -8.64 17.50
C PRO A 1014 -24.58 -8.86 19.00
N ALA A 1015 -24.30 -10.09 19.47
CA ALA A 1015 -24.33 -10.41 20.89
C ALA A 1015 -23.33 -9.57 21.68
N GLY A 1016 -23.75 -9.05 22.84
CA GLY A 1016 -22.97 -8.12 23.64
C GLY A 1016 -23.19 -6.63 23.30
N ALA A 1017 -23.74 -6.30 22.13
CA ALA A 1017 -24.09 -4.93 21.76
C ALA A 1017 -25.52 -4.55 22.15
N THR A 1018 -25.78 -3.24 22.18
CA THR A 1018 -27.13 -2.66 22.22
C THR A 1018 -27.31 -1.70 21.06
N ALA A 1019 -28.55 -1.45 20.64
CA ALA A 1019 -28.81 -0.49 19.57
C ALA A 1019 -29.94 0.49 19.87
N GLU A 1020 -29.76 1.71 19.37
CA GLU A 1020 -30.81 2.72 19.21
C GLU A 1020 -31.28 2.71 17.75
N ILE A 1021 -32.54 2.33 17.53
CA ILE A 1021 -33.15 2.18 16.21
C ILE A 1021 -34.11 3.34 15.96
N PHE A 1022 -33.92 4.04 14.85
CA PHE A 1022 -34.78 5.13 14.40
C PHE A 1022 -35.61 4.64 13.23
N VAL A 1023 -36.93 4.58 13.41
CA VAL A 1023 -37.89 4.17 12.38
C VAL A 1023 -38.67 5.41 11.95
N PRO A 1024 -38.56 5.85 10.69
CA PRO A 1024 -39.33 6.98 10.18
C PRO A 1024 -40.84 6.79 10.39
N ALA A 1025 -41.49 7.71 11.10
CA ALA A 1025 -42.92 7.60 11.44
C ALA A 1025 -43.51 8.95 11.89
N ARG A 1026 -44.73 9.26 11.45
CA ARG A 1026 -45.47 10.47 11.90
C ARG A 1026 -46.07 10.32 13.29
N ASP A 1027 -46.45 9.11 13.67
CA ASP A 1027 -46.85 8.72 15.04
C ASP A 1027 -46.06 7.47 15.45
N GLY A 1028 -45.24 7.59 16.49
CA GLY A 1028 -44.36 6.51 16.92
C GLY A 1028 -45.09 5.34 17.58
N ARG A 1029 -46.34 5.52 18.02
CA ARG A 1029 -47.18 4.44 18.55
C ARG A 1029 -47.79 3.57 17.45
N ALA A 1030 -47.77 4.04 16.21
CA ALA A 1030 -48.25 3.29 15.04
C ALA A 1030 -47.17 2.37 14.43
N VAL A 1031 -45.94 2.39 14.96
CA VAL A 1031 -44.87 1.50 14.51
C VAL A 1031 -45.06 0.11 15.10
N GLN A 1032 -45.12 -0.91 14.24
CA GLN A 1032 -45.06 -2.30 14.67
C GLN A 1032 -43.59 -2.65 14.96
N ALA A 1033 -43.28 -2.87 16.23
CA ALA A 1033 -41.93 -3.18 16.71
C ALA A 1033 -41.89 -4.56 17.40
N PRO A 1034 -40.70 -5.20 17.51
CA PRO A 1034 -40.56 -6.44 18.25
C PRO A 1034 -40.95 -6.28 19.73
N PRO A 1035 -41.50 -7.32 20.40
CA PRO A 1035 -41.96 -7.23 21.79
C PRO A 1035 -40.90 -6.77 22.79
N GLU A 1036 -39.63 -7.08 22.53
CA GLU A 1036 -38.47 -6.72 23.35
C GLU A 1036 -37.98 -5.27 23.12
N ALA A 1037 -38.45 -4.58 22.08
CA ALA A 1037 -38.03 -3.23 21.75
C ALA A 1037 -38.70 -2.20 22.67
N ARG A 1038 -37.88 -1.38 23.34
CA ARG A 1038 -38.37 -0.32 24.23
C ARG A 1038 -38.51 1.00 23.48
N PHE A 1039 -39.73 1.50 23.32
CA PHE A 1039 -39.98 2.83 22.75
C PHE A 1039 -39.45 3.94 23.67
N GLU A 1040 -38.65 4.85 23.12
CA GLU A 1040 -38.02 5.97 23.84
C GLU A 1040 -38.57 7.35 23.43
N GLY A 1041 -39.51 7.41 22.49
CA GLY A 1041 -40.18 8.63 22.06
C GLY A 1041 -39.99 8.95 20.58
N LEU A 1042 -40.47 10.12 20.17
CA LEU A 1042 -40.29 10.68 18.83
C LEU A 1042 -39.12 11.66 18.82
N ARG A 1043 -38.18 11.49 17.87
CA ARG A 1043 -37.06 12.41 17.60
C ARG A 1043 -36.84 12.47 16.09
N ASP A 1044 -36.65 13.68 15.57
CA ASP A 1044 -36.27 13.91 14.16
C ASP A 1044 -37.16 13.18 13.14
N GLY A 1045 -38.49 13.20 13.36
CA GLY A 1045 -39.46 12.53 12.48
C GLY A 1045 -39.44 11.00 12.56
N CYS A 1046 -38.76 10.43 13.56
CA CYS A 1046 -38.63 9.00 13.77
C CYS A 1046 -39.17 8.56 15.14
N ALA A 1047 -39.74 7.36 15.19
CA ALA A 1047 -39.93 6.60 16.41
C ALA A 1047 -38.60 5.96 16.83
N VAL A 1048 -38.17 6.20 18.06
CA VAL A 1048 -36.89 5.68 18.55
C VAL A 1048 -37.12 4.51 19.50
N PHE A 1049 -36.40 3.42 19.26
CA PHE A 1049 -36.45 2.20 20.05
C PHE A 1049 -35.06 1.83 20.56
N ARG A 1050 -35.00 1.26 21.77
CA ARG A 1050 -33.81 0.59 22.28
C ARG A 1050 -33.99 -0.92 22.25
N VAL A 1051 -33.00 -1.62 21.71
CA VAL A 1051 -32.96 -3.09 21.61
C VAL A 1051 -31.62 -3.65 22.10
N GLY A 1052 -31.63 -4.93 22.48
CA GLY A 1052 -30.40 -5.70 22.72
C GLY A 1052 -29.89 -6.35 21.44
N SER A 1053 -29.17 -7.47 21.56
CA SER A 1053 -28.73 -8.26 20.41
C SER A 1053 -29.87 -9.04 19.78
N GLY A 1054 -29.80 -9.26 18.47
CA GLY A 1054 -30.75 -10.05 17.69
C GLY A 1054 -31.06 -9.46 16.32
N ASP A 1055 -31.93 -10.16 15.60
CA ASP A 1055 -32.56 -9.67 14.38
C ASP A 1055 -33.90 -9.03 14.75
N HIS A 1056 -34.05 -7.74 14.48
CA HIS A 1056 -35.22 -6.95 14.83
C HIS A 1056 -35.92 -6.45 13.56
N LEU A 1057 -37.25 -6.55 13.54
CA LEU A 1057 -38.08 -6.15 12.40
C LEU A 1057 -39.08 -5.07 12.82
N PHE A 1058 -39.06 -3.94 12.12
CA PHE A 1058 -39.93 -2.80 12.36
C PHE A 1058 -40.75 -2.46 11.12
N HIS A 1059 -42.01 -2.05 11.31
CA HIS A 1059 -42.86 -1.55 10.22
C HIS A 1059 -43.55 -0.24 10.61
N SER A 1060 -43.58 0.72 9.70
CA SER A 1060 -44.28 2.00 9.87
C SER A 1060 -44.96 2.45 8.57
N ALA A 1061 -46.00 3.29 8.68
CA ALA A 1061 -46.58 3.99 7.55
C ALA A 1061 -45.87 5.34 7.34
N LEU A 1062 -45.53 5.68 6.09
CA LEU A 1062 -44.86 6.95 5.72
C LEU A 1062 -45.84 8.03 5.25
#